data_AF-A0A5R9M323-F1
#
_entry.id   AF-A0A5R9M323-F1
#
_cell.length_a   1.000
_cell.length_b   1.000
_cell.length_c   1.000
_cell.angle_alpha   90.00
_cell.angle_beta   90.00
_cell.angle_gamma   90.00
#
_symmetry.space_group_name_H-M   'P 1'
#
loop_
_entity.id
_entity.type
_entity.pdbx_description
1 polymer ?
#
loop_
_entity_poly.entity_id
_entity_poly.type
_entity_poly.pdbx_seq_one_letter_code
_entity_poly.pdbx_strand_id
1 'polypeptide(L)'
;MTEHRSSADPASALPAADRSRPSRRRVLIAGAGTAGLLLAPGLPAASAAAGTARNLQPHASYWFPDSLPAGTPGDGIQWRSLKAWTPETDPDLAFNTASVPLAARFAPPPANTTARTGQARISGLAAFDHTAGNPSQGSATADYYALTHWAYLDELVFWGGSSGEGLILAPNAPVVDAAHRNGVPVLGTVFLPPVAYGGDLRWTRDLVQRGADGRFPIADQLILVARAYGFDGWFINAETGGGDAALATAMRDFVQYLRAHGHGLRVTWYDAMTDTGAVDWQNELNPRNQEFFTAADTMFVNFDWSRSGLAASGTLAGELDRSRYALWAGIDVESRGWDTPVDWDAIVPADARHVTSYGFYRPEWTWTSLPADRRAPGDFHARDDRFWTGPSLDPSAPRSGTGGWRAPAESVADRSTLTALPFATTFNTGHGLRWYEHGTASSDTAWNHLGLQDRLPGRRWVVHTAGARPAVAFDFADAWRGGSSLLVDGALDAPATLELYAARLPLTGGAVVELTHRTDPGSGPVRVEVAVALDGPGTPGTPPRFRYVPAGSLPAGGRGWTTATVRLGQPHGNVLHVLGVRLTGSGGTAVRWRLGGIAVRDAAPKPPARPGLPAVTSSATAADGISAALRIGWRRSAGPVRHYEVHQVLPGGGRRFLGGTPGTAYYLPALRRTAGEAVTRLEVRAVGELFTSSAPSSAAFTWI
;
A
#
# COMPACT_ATOMS: atom_id res chain seq x y z
N MET A 1 47.07 -32.97 34.51
CA MET A 1 47.95 -32.36 35.52
C MET A 1 47.16 -31.22 36.15
N THR A 2 46.66 -31.45 37.37
CA THR A 2 46.10 -30.51 38.39
C THR A 2 44.94 -29.60 37.97
N GLU A 3 43.67 -29.88 38.33
CA GLU A 3 42.97 -29.64 39.64
C GLU A 3 42.74 -28.14 39.92
N HIS A 4 41.63 -27.59 40.43
CA HIS A 4 40.41 -28.03 41.13
C HIS A 4 39.52 -26.74 41.28
N ARG A 5 38.17 -26.67 41.22
CA ARG A 5 37.09 -27.01 42.21
C ARG A 5 35.80 -26.30 41.72
N SER A 6 34.64 -26.97 41.58
CA SER A 6 33.54 -27.16 42.59
C SER A 6 32.83 -25.85 42.99
N SER A 7 31.51 -25.65 43.03
CA SER A 7 30.29 -26.46 43.34
C SER A 7 29.04 -25.66 42.90
N ALA A 8 28.00 -26.21 42.26
CA ALA A 8 26.83 -26.96 42.75
C ALA A 8 25.78 -26.17 43.59
N ASP A 9 24.56 -26.14 43.01
CA ASP A 9 23.15 -25.83 43.42
C ASP A 9 22.74 -25.99 44.92
N PRO A 10 21.58 -25.45 45.43
CA PRO A 10 20.21 -25.73 44.89
C PRO A 10 19.01 -24.76 45.20
N ALA A 11 17.90 -25.02 44.47
CA ALA A 11 16.47 -25.04 44.84
C ALA A 11 15.80 -23.95 45.72
N SER A 12 14.65 -23.42 45.26
CA SER A 12 13.37 -23.40 46.03
C SER A 12 12.20 -22.86 45.21
N ALA A 13 11.02 -23.45 45.46
CA ALA A 13 9.78 -23.31 44.70
C ALA A 13 8.68 -22.61 45.51
N LEU A 14 7.81 -21.85 44.80
CA LEU A 14 6.37 -21.57 45.05
C LEU A 14 5.99 -20.81 46.36
N PRO A 15 4.81 -20.14 46.48
CA PRO A 15 3.52 -20.52 45.89
C PRO A 15 2.55 -19.41 45.41
N ALA A 16 1.46 -19.91 44.80
CA ALA A 16 0.23 -19.23 44.44
C ALA A 16 -0.60 -18.73 45.64
N ALA A 17 -1.48 -17.76 45.40
CA ALA A 17 -2.59 -17.41 46.28
C ALA A 17 -3.90 -17.29 45.50
N ASP A 18 -4.93 -17.91 46.06
CA ASP A 18 -6.29 -18.10 45.54
C ASP A 18 -7.30 -17.27 46.39
N ARG A 19 -8.44 -16.96 45.77
CA ARG A 19 -9.76 -16.51 46.31
C ARG A 19 -9.91 -15.13 46.98
N SER A 20 -10.80 -14.33 46.40
CA SER A 20 -12.11 -14.08 47.05
C SER A 20 -13.17 -13.57 46.05
N ARG A 21 -14.37 -14.16 46.15
CA ARG A 21 -15.61 -13.71 45.51
C ARG A 21 -16.25 -12.61 46.37
N PRO A 22 -17.16 -11.80 45.80
CA PRO A 22 -18.41 -11.55 46.48
C PRO A 22 -19.67 -11.86 45.65
N SER A 23 -20.73 -12.03 46.44
CA SER A 23 -22.05 -12.60 46.25
C SER A 23 -23.04 -11.89 45.31
N ARG A 24 -23.99 -12.71 44.85
CA ARG A 24 -25.33 -12.41 44.30
C ARG A 24 -26.04 -11.18 44.90
N ARG A 25 -26.75 -10.42 44.05
CA ARG A 25 -28.16 -10.03 44.31
C ARG A 25 -28.95 -9.76 43.02
N ARG A 26 -30.18 -10.28 43.01
CA ARG A 26 -31.23 -10.22 41.99
C ARG A 26 -32.05 -8.92 42.11
N VAL A 27 -32.58 -8.40 40.99
CA VAL A 27 -33.97 -7.88 40.76
C VAL A 27 -34.14 -7.86 39.21
N LEU A 28 -34.87 -8.76 38.54
CA LEU A 28 -36.33 -8.92 38.32
C LEU A 28 -37.09 -7.73 37.67
N ILE A 29 -37.38 -7.92 36.38
CA ILE A 29 -38.70 -7.83 35.71
C ILE A 29 -39.30 -6.47 35.32
N ALA A 30 -39.36 -6.32 33.98
CA ALA A 30 -40.50 -6.04 33.09
C ALA A 30 -41.19 -4.68 33.05
N GLY A 31 -41.61 -4.36 31.82
CA GLY A 31 -42.62 -3.35 31.51
C GLY A 31 -42.63 -3.01 30.03
N ALA A 32 -43.26 -3.85 29.22
CA ALA A 32 -43.57 -3.58 27.83
C ALA A 32 -44.60 -2.44 27.69
N GLY A 33 -44.54 -1.68 26.59
CA GLY A 33 -45.55 -0.68 26.26
C GLY A 33 -45.36 -0.09 24.86
N THR A 34 -46.14 -0.59 23.92
CA THR A 34 -46.22 -0.25 22.49
C THR A 34 -46.90 1.09 22.19
N ALA A 35 -46.36 1.83 21.21
CA ALA A 35 -47.08 2.69 20.24
C ALA A 35 -46.04 3.09 19.17
N GLY A 36 -46.20 2.93 17.85
CA GLY A 36 -47.35 3.21 17.00
C GLY A 36 -46.89 4.27 15.99
N LEU A 37 -46.47 3.84 14.79
CA LEU A 37 -45.92 4.66 13.69
C LEU A 37 -46.87 5.78 13.21
N LEU A 38 -46.32 6.95 12.86
CA LEU A 38 -46.73 7.73 11.68
C LEU A 38 -45.50 8.39 11.02
N LEU A 39 -45.41 8.26 9.69
CA LEU A 39 -44.29 8.59 8.79
C LEU A 39 -44.26 10.07 8.34
N ALA A 40 -43.06 10.64 8.23
CA ALA A 40 -42.67 11.59 7.17
C ALA A 40 -41.12 11.63 7.03
N PRO A 41 -40.53 11.81 5.83
CA PRO A 41 -39.10 11.64 5.61
C PRO A 41 -38.34 12.94 5.95
N GLY A 42 -37.77 12.99 7.15
CA GLY A 42 -36.78 13.99 7.56
C GLY A 42 -35.46 13.30 7.92
N LEU A 43 -34.36 13.81 7.38
CA LEU A 43 -32.99 13.38 7.75
C LEU A 43 -32.86 13.36 9.29
N PRO A 44 -32.35 12.28 9.91
CA PRO A 44 -32.26 12.25 11.36
C PRO A 44 -31.14 13.21 11.82
N ALA A 45 -31.54 14.29 12.50
CA ALA A 45 -30.66 15.01 13.40
C ALA A 45 -30.29 14.04 14.54
N ALA A 46 -29.05 13.56 14.55
CA ALA A 46 -28.56 12.66 15.59
C ALA A 46 -28.54 13.39 16.94
N SER A 47 -29.41 12.98 17.86
CA SER A 47 -29.29 13.33 19.28
C SER A 47 -28.03 12.69 19.85
N ALA A 48 -27.13 13.51 20.38
CA ALA A 48 -25.92 13.06 21.08
C ALA A 48 -26.31 12.30 22.36
N ALA A 49 -26.39 10.98 22.29
CA ALA A 49 -26.46 10.13 23.46
C ALA A 49 -25.03 9.94 24.00
N ALA A 50 -24.75 10.54 25.15
CA ALA A 50 -23.52 10.33 25.92
C ALA A 50 -23.49 8.87 26.43
N GLY A 51 -22.78 8.01 25.68
CA GLY A 51 -22.40 6.66 26.09
C GLY A 51 -20.90 6.61 26.39
N THR A 52 -20.52 5.75 27.34
CA THR A 52 -19.14 5.34 27.66
C THR A 52 -18.22 5.42 26.43
N ALA A 53 -17.09 6.13 26.54
CA ALA A 53 -16.20 6.50 25.44
C ALA A 53 -16.06 5.37 24.41
N ARG A 54 -16.87 5.41 23.35
CA ARG A 54 -16.82 4.44 22.26
C ARG A 54 -15.48 4.64 21.58
N ASN A 55 -14.70 3.57 21.42
CA ASN A 55 -13.54 3.63 20.54
C ASN A 55 -14.04 3.98 19.13
N LEU A 56 -13.71 5.18 18.66
CA LEU A 56 -14.16 5.70 17.37
C LEU A 56 -13.19 5.34 16.24
N GLN A 57 -12.03 4.75 16.50
CA GLN A 57 -11.06 4.38 15.47
C GLN A 57 -11.69 3.35 14.52
N PRO A 58 -11.84 3.67 13.22
CA PRO A 58 -12.20 2.67 12.23
C PRO A 58 -10.99 1.78 11.94
N HIS A 59 -11.25 0.49 11.71
CA HIS A 59 -10.24 -0.50 11.36
C HIS A 59 -10.58 -1.23 10.07
N ALA A 60 -9.57 -1.82 9.41
CA ALA A 60 -9.79 -2.77 8.33
C ALA A 60 -10.71 -3.90 8.81
N SER A 61 -11.69 -4.25 7.99
CA SER A 61 -12.71 -5.20 8.41
C SER A 61 -12.26 -6.64 8.23
N TYR A 62 -12.57 -7.45 9.24
CA TYR A 62 -12.33 -8.88 9.24
C TYR A 62 -13.53 -9.65 9.79
N TRP A 63 -13.63 -10.93 9.40
CA TRP A 63 -14.77 -11.78 9.70
C TRP A 63 -14.39 -13.25 9.82
N PHE A 64 -15.26 -14.03 10.46
CA PHE A 64 -15.40 -15.47 10.22
C PHE A 64 -16.44 -15.70 9.11
N PRO A 65 -16.42 -16.84 8.41
CA PRO A 65 -17.43 -17.14 7.39
C PRO A 65 -18.85 -17.11 7.96
N ASP A 66 -19.13 -17.91 8.99
CA ASP A 66 -20.39 -17.87 9.75
C ASP A 66 -20.21 -18.20 11.23
N SER A 67 -19.79 -19.44 11.57
CA SER A 67 -19.59 -19.86 12.96
C SER A 67 -18.47 -19.07 13.62
N LEU A 68 -18.71 -18.60 14.84
CA LEU A 68 -17.71 -17.88 15.63
C LEU A 68 -16.90 -18.84 16.52
N PRO A 69 -15.69 -18.47 16.96
CA PRO A 69 -14.95 -19.21 17.97
C PRO A 69 -15.72 -19.29 19.30
N ALA A 70 -15.33 -20.24 20.14
CA ALA A 70 -15.89 -20.36 21.49
C ALA A 70 -15.22 -19.37 22.46
N GLY A 71 -15.98 -18.85 23.42
CA GLY A 71 -15.48 -17.94 24.46
C GLY A 71 -15.73 -16.47 24.14
N THR A 72 -14.81 -15.61 24.59
CA THR A 72 -14.88 -14.16 24.40
C THR A 72 -13.66 -13.73 23.59
N PRO A 73 -13.81 -12.83 22.60
CA PRO A 73 -12.66 -12.27 21.89
C PRO A 73 -11.71 -11.56 22.86
N GLY A 74 -10.42 -11.55 22.51
CA GLY A 74 -9.41 -10.77 23.23
C GLY A 74 -9.63 -9.26 23.11
N ASP A 75 -8.87 -8.47 23.88
CA ASP A 75 -8.97 -7.01 23.86
C ASP A 75 -8.72 -6.45 22.45
N GLY A 76 -9.59 -5.56 21.99
CA GLY A 76 -9.53 -4.97 20.66
C GLY A 76 -10.03 -5.87 19.52
N ILE A 77 -10.43 -7.12 19.81
CA ILE A 77 -10.95 -8.07 18.81
C ILE A 77 -12.47 -8.09 18.84
N GLN A 78 -13.09 -8.19 17.66
CA GLN A 78 -14.53 -8.35 17.49
C GLN A 78 -14.82 -9.48 16.51
N TRP A 79 -15.43 -10.55 17.01
CA TRP A 79 -15.88 -11.64 16.15
C TRP A 79 -17.19 -11.29 15.44
N ARG A 80 -17.18 -11.39 14.12
CA ARG A 80 -18.31 -11.08 13.25
C ARG A 80 -18.46 -12.17 12.20
N SER A 81 -19.71 -12.52 11.85
CA SER A 81 -20.02 -13.40 10.72
C SER A 81 -20.10 -12.57 9.44
N LEU A 82 -19.38 -12.98 8.39
CA LEU A 82 -19.45 -12.36 7.06
C LEU A 82 -20.85 -12.54 6.46
N LYS A 83 -21.50 -13.68 6.72
CA LYS A 83 -22.86 -13.96 6.24
C LYS A 83 -23.87 -12.88 6.64
N ALA A 84 -23.67 -12.27 7.81
CA ALA A 84 -24.54 -11.23 8.36
C ALA A 84 -24.11 -9.80 7.99
N TRP A 85 -22.96 -9.63 7.32
CA TRP A 85 -22.48 -8.31 6.95
C TRP A 85 -23.35 -7.72 5.82
N THR A 86 -23.64 -6.42 5.94
CA THR A 86 -24.20 -5.60 4.86
C THR A 86 -23.52 -4.24 4.85
N PRO A 87 -23.44 -3.56 3.70
CA PRO A 87 -22.90 -2.19 3.64
C PRO A 87 -23.57 -1.20 4.59
N GLU A 88 -24.89 -1.33 4.80
CA GLU A 88 -25.69 -0.39 5.61
C GLU A 88 -25.44 -0.53 7.11
N THR A 89 -24.97 -1.70 7.55
CA THR A 89 -24.72 -2.00 8.96
C THR A 89 -23.26 -1.79 9.36
N ASP A 90 -22.39 -1.48 8.40
CA ASP A 90 -20.97 -1.27 8.62
C ASP A 90 -20.66 0.21 8.94
N PRO A 91 -20.34 0.55 10.20
CA PRO A 91 -20.05 1.93 10.59
C PRO A 91 -18.71 2.45 10.05
N ASP A 92 -17.84 1.55 9.59
CA ASP A 92 -16.48 1.85 9.13
C ASP A 92 -16.38 1.87 7.60
N LEU A 93 -17.43 1.46 6.88
CA LEU A 93 -17.48 1.39 5.41
C LEU A 93 -16.93 2.65 4.74
N ALA A 94 -17.39 3.84 5.14
CA ALA A 94 -16.96 5.10 4.53
C ALA A 94 -15.45 5.39 4.71
N PHE A 95 -14.82 4.82 5.74
CA PHE A 95 -13.39 4.95 6.03
C PHE A 95 -12.55 3.85 5.36
N ASN A 96 -13.16 2.69 5.09
CA ASN A 96 -12.56 1.53 4.41
C ASN A 96 -12.78 1.50 2.89
N THR A 97 -13.57 2.41 2.32
CA THR A 97 -13.83 2.46 0.87
C THR A 97 -12.69 3.15 0.11
N ALA A 98 -12.00 2.41 -0.75
CA ALA A 98 -11.03 2.94 -1.69
C ALA A 98 -11.71 3.87 -2.71
N SER A 99 -11.02 4.95 -3.09
CA SER A 99 -11.56 6.03 -3.93
C SER A 99 -10.75 6.29 -5.19
N VAL A 100 -9.57 5.66 -5.32
CA VAL A 100 -8.75 5.71 -6.52
C VAL A 100 -9.06 4.50 -7.40
N PRO A 101 -9.46 4.69 -8.68
CA PRO A 101 -9.68 3.56 -9.58
C PRO A 101 -8.34 2.94 -10.02
N LEU A 102 -8.34 1.64 -10.30
CA LEU A 102 -7.19 0.90 -10.81
C LEU A 102 -6.69 1.52 -12.13
N ALA A 103 -5.49 2.08 -12.12
CA ALA A 103 -4.90 2.75 -13.27
C ALA A 103 -4.42 1.76 -14.34
N ALA A 104 -4.63 2.09 -15.60
CA ALA A 104 -3.97 1.39 -16.70
C ALA A 104 -2.44 1.64 -16.64
N ARG A 105 -1.67 0.62 -16.99
CA ARG A 105 -0.20 0.67 -17.02
C ARG A 105 0.37 0.06 -18.29
N PHE A 106 1.62 0.40 -18.60
CA PHE A 106 2.37 -0.17 -19.72
C PHE A 106 3.78 -0.56 -19.29
N ALA A 107 4.43 -1.42 -20.08
CA ALA A 107 5.85 -1.76 -19.93
C ALA A 107 6.71 -0.87 -20.84
N PRO A 108 7.56 0.03 -20.30
CA PRO A 108 8.63 0.62 -21.09
C PRO A 108 9.69 -0.43 -21.49
N PRO A 109 10.58 -0.12 -22.44
CA PRO A 109 11.77 -0.93 -22.68
C PRO A 109 12.55 -1.12 -21.37
N PRO A 110 12.91 -2.35 -20.97
CA PRO A 110 13.60 -2.61 -19.72
C PRO A 110 14.88 -1.76 -19.57
N ALA A 111 15.17 -1.34 -18.33
CA ALA A 111 16.34 -0.51 -18.03
C ALA A 111 17.68 -1.24 -18.29
N ASN A 112 17.67 -2.57 -18.30
CA ASN A 112 18.82 -3.44 -18.53
C ASN A 112 18.48 -4.53 -19.56
N THR A 113 19.44 -5.38 -19.91
CA THR A 113 19.27 -6.46 -20.89
C THR A 113 18.81 -7.79 -20.30
N THR A 114 18.81 -7.95 -18.98
CA THR A 114 18.44 -9.19 -18.29
C THR A 114 16.93 -9.27 -18.03
N ALA A 115 16.30 -8.12 -17.77
CA ALA A 115 14.88 -8.01 -17.51
C ALA A 115 14.03 -8.27 -18.76
N ARG A 116 12.93 -9.02 -18.59
CA ARG A 116 12.05 -9.45 -19.68
C ARG A 116 10.67 -8.80 -19.59
N THR A 117 10.19 -8.30 -20.74
CA THR A 117 8.81 -7.81 -20.88
C THR A 117 7.88 -8.98 -21.22
N GLY A 118 6.72 -9.07 -20.56
CA GLY A 118 5.70 -10.09 -20.84
C GLY A 118 6.05 -11.51 -20.39
N GLN A 119 7.11 -11.68 -19.60
CA GLN A 119 7.51 -12.96 -19.01
C GLN A 119 7.66 -12.83 -17.50
N ALA A 120 7.16 -13.85 -16.78
CA ALA A 120 6.98 -13.82 -15.34
C ALA A 120 6.21 -12.56 -14.86
N ARG A 121 5.72 -12.67 -13.64
CA ARG A 121 5.01 -11.63 -12.92
C ARG A 121 5.44 -11.72 -11.45
N ILE A 122 5.14 -10.70 -10.66
CA ILE A 122 5.43 -10.72 -9.22
C ILE A 122 4.16 -10.48 -8.41
N SER A 123 3.85 -11.40 -7.48
CA SER A 123 2.86 -11.18 -6.42
C SER A 123 3.56 -10.92 -5.09
N GLY A 124 3.03 -10.02 -4.27
CA GLY A 124 3.53 -9.77 -2.91
C GLY A 124 2.44 -10.02 -1.88
N LEU A 125 2.69 -10.90 -0.90
CA LEU A 125 1.81 -11.14 0.24
C LEU A 125 2.35 -10.36 1.43
N ALA A 126 1.82 -9.17 1.69
CA ALA A 126 2.36 -8.25 2.68
C ALA A 126 1.36 -7.96 3.80
N ALA A 127 1.82 -8.01 5.05
CA ALA A 127 1.06 -7.58 6.22
C ALA A 127 1.37 -6.11 6.52
N PHE A 128 0.33 -5.27 6.56
CA PHE A 128 0.47 -3.83 6.84
C PHE A 128 0.24 -3.49 8.32
N ASP A 129 -0.41 -4.40 9.06
CA ASP A 129 -0.63 -4.40 10.51
C ASP A 129 -1.16 -5.80 10.89
N HIS A 130 -1.51 -6.01 12.17
CA HIS A 130 -2.29 -7.16 12.63
C HIS A 130 -3.67 -7.23 11.97
N THR A 131 -4.35 -8.40 12.03
CA THR A 131 -5.70 -8.56 11.44
C THR A 131 -6.69 -7.65 12.15
N ALA A 132 -6.73 -7.74 13.48
CA ALA A 132 -7.47 -6.84 14.33
C ALA A 132 -6.62 -5.62 14.67
N GLY A 133 -7.25 -4.45 14.74
CA GLY A 133 -6.54 -3.22 15.09
C GLY A 133 -5.81 -2.53 13.92
N ASN A 134 -5.85 -3.08 12.70
CA ASN A 134 -5.33 -2.42 11.50
C ASN A 134 -6.09 -1.11 11.21
N PRO A 135 -5.49 0.08 11.35
CA PRO A 135 -6.22 1.33 11.18
C PRO A 135 -6.69 1.53 9.72
N SER A 136 -7.97 1.87 9.53
CA SER A 136 -8.53 2.06 8.18
C SER A 136 -7.82 3.13 7.36
N GLN A 137 -7.23 4.14 8.01
CA GLN A 137 -6.71 5.36 7.37
C GLN A 137 -5.30 5.73 7.86
N GLY A 138 -4.51 4.72 8.21
CA GLY A 138 -3.17 4.92 8.78
C GLY A 138 -3.19 5.48 10.20
N SER A 139 -2.05 5.98 10.66
CA SER A 139 -1.85 6.37 12.06
C SER A 139 -0.81 7.48 12.24
N ALA A 140 -0.70 8.00 13.48
CA ALA A 140 0.21 9.09 13.84
C ALA A 140 1.66 8.61 14.08
N THR A 141 2.19 7.80 13.16
CA THR A 141 3.59 7.35 13.14
C THR A 141 4.11 7.26 11.71
N ALA A 142 5.41 7.49 11.51
CA ALA A 142 6.09 7.25 10.24
C ALA A 142 6.77 5.86 10.18
N ASP A 143 6.67 5.09 11.26
CA ASP A 143 7.11 3.70 11.32
C ASP A 143 6.05 2.81 10.64
N TYR A 144 6.16 2.65 9.32
CA TYR A 144 5.16 1.94 8.52
C TYR A 144 5.77 1.34 7.25
N TYR A 145 5.20 0.24 6.76
CA TYR A 145 5.54 -0.32 5.45
C TYR A 145 4.93 0.52 4.32
N ALA A 146 5.52 1.67 4.05
CA ALA A 146 5.12 2.53 2.94
C ALA A 146 5.74 2.01 1.62
N LEU A 147 5.26 0.88 1.12
CA LEU A 147 5.71 0.24 -0.13
C LEU A 147 5.74 1.24 -1.31
N THR A 148 6.82 1.23 -2.09
CA THR A 148 7.00 2.18 -3.22
C THR A 148 7.48 1.54 -4.53
N HIS A 149 7.73 0.24 -4.58
CA HIS A 149 8.21 -0.49 -5.76
C HIS A 149 7.09 -1.14 -6.59
N TRP A 150 5.95 -0.46 -6.69
CA TRP A 150 4.76 -0.88 -7.46
C TRP A 150 5.06 -1.22 -8.92
N ALA A 151 6.11 -0.61 -9.50
CA ALA A 151 6.49 -0.80 -10.89
C ALA A 151 6.77 -2.27 -11.24
N TYR A 152 7.22 -3.07 -10.27
CA TYR A 152 7.54 -4.49 -10.44
C TYR A 152 6.43 -5.45 -9.99
N LEU A 153 5.47 -4.98 -9.21
CA LEU A 153 4.35 -5.81 -8.73
C LEU A 153 3.25 -5.93 -9.80
N ASP A 154 2.72 -7.13 -9.97
CA ASP A 154 1.53 -7.44 -10.77
C ASP A 154 0.29 -7.69 -9.91
N GLU A 155 0.48 -8.02 -8.63
CA GLU A 155 -0.57 -8.29 -7.65
C GLU A 155 -0.04 -8.03 -6.23
N LEU A 156 -0.88 -7.44 -5.38
CA LEU A 156 -0.62 -7.35 -3.94
C LEU A 156 -1.72 -8.14 -3.22
N VAL A 157 -1.34 -9.06 -2.34
CA VAL A 157 -2.24 -9.69 -1.39
C VAL A 157 -2.07 -8.98 -0.04
N PHE A 158 -3.16 -8.41 0.45
CA PHE A 158 -3.22 -7.81 1.78
C PHE A 158 -3.29 -8.93 2.82
N TRP A 159 -2.11 -9.33 3.31
CA TRP A 159 -1.95 -10.52 4.12
C TRP A 159 -2.42 -10.31 5.55
N GLY A 160 -3.14 -11.30 6.08
CA GLY A 160 -3.57 -11.37 7.46
C GLY A 160 -4.62 -12.45 7.63
N GLY A 161 -5.26 -12.45 8.80
CA GLY A 161 -6.17 -13.50 9.23
C GLY A 161 -5.53 -14.39 10.29
N SER A 162 -6.32 -14.77 11.30
CA SER A 162 -5.92 -15.71 12.35
C SER A 162 -7.17 -16.32 13.00
N SER A 163 -7.01 -17.51 13.59
CA SER A 163 -8.11 -18.19 14.30
C SER A 163 -8.65 -17.41 15.51
N GLY A 164 -7.82 -16.53 16.10
CA GLY A 164 -8.19 -15.71 17.25
C GLY A 164 -8.88 -14.40 16.88
N GLU A 165 -8.61 -13.85 15.69
CA GLU A 165 -9.12 -12.55 15.25
C GLU A 165 -10.28 -12.70 14.26
N GLY A 166 -9.99 -13.32 13.11
CA GLY A 166 -10.89 -13.51 11.97
C GLY A 166 -10.14 -14.09 10.78
N LEU A 167 -10.87 -14.80 9.91
CA LEU A 167 -10.29 -15.60 8.82
C LEU A 167 -10.33 -14.89 7.46
N ILE A 168 -11.22 -13.90 7.33
CA ILE A 168 -11.46 -13.16 6.10
C ILE A 168 -11.09 -11.72 6.39
N LEU A 169 -10.10 -11.16 5.70
CA LEU A 169 -9.60 -9.81 5.90
C LEU A 169 -9.72 -9.02 4.59
N ALA A 170 -10.48 -7.92 4.63
CA ALA A 170 -10.50 -6.95 3.54
C ALA A 170 -9.33 -5.95 3.68
N PRO A 171 -8.72 -5.52 2.55
CA PRO A 171 -7.67 -4.51 2.59
C PRO A 171 -8.20 -3.16 3.06
N ASN A 172 -7.35 -2.36 3.72
CA ASN A 172 -7.69 -0.98 4.04
C ASN A 172 -7.62 -0.08 2.79
N ALA A 173 -8.43 0.98 2.77
CA ALA A 173 -8.50 1.91 1.63
C ALA A 173 -7.15 2.55 1.23
N PRO A 174 -6.28 3.00 2.17
CA PRO A 174 -5.00 3.61 1.82
C PRO A 174 -4.09 2.73 0.97
N VAL A 175 -4.03 1.43 1.26
CA VAL A 175 -3.21 0.48 0.49
C VAL A 175 -3.79 0.29 -0.91
N VAL A 176 -5.10 0.08 -1.01
CA VAL A 176 -5.80 -0.05 -2.29
C VAL A 176 -5.62 1.21 -3.14
N ASP A 177 -5.80 2.40 -2.55
CA ASP A 177 -5.65 3.68 -3.25
C ASP A 177 -4.23 3.88 -3.81
N ALA A 178 -3.20 3.51 -3.05
CA ALA A 178 -1.81 3.58 -3.48
C ALA A 178 -1.50 2.59 -4.60
N ALA A 179 -1.93 1.34 -4.46
CA ALA A 179 -1.74 0.29 -5.45
C ALA A 179 -2.48 0.62 -6.76
N HIS A 180 -3.73 1.06 -6.67
CA HIS A 180 -4.56 1.46 -7.82
C HIS A 180 -3.96 2.64 -8.58
N ARG A 181 -3.43 3.66 -7.87
CA ARG A 181 -2.74 4.80 -8.51
C ARG A 181 -1.55 4.34 -9.38
N ASN A 182 -0.95 3.22 -9.02
CA ASN A 182 0.18 2.58 -9.70
C ASN A 182 -0.23 1.36 -10.58
N GLY A 183 -1.53 1.08 -10.71
CA GLY A 183 -2.04 0.01 -11.57
C GLY A 183 -1.75 -1.40 -11.05
N VAL A 184 -1.68 -1.57 -9.74
CA VAL A 184 -1.53 -2.87 -9.08
C VAL A 184 -2.87 -3.25 -8.43
N PRO A 185 -3.47 -4.40 -8.80
CA PRO A 185 -4.65 -4.90 -8.13
C PRO A 185 -4.33 -5.43 -6.72
N VAL A 186 -5.25 -5.26 -5.78
CA VAL A 186 -5.14 -5.69 -4.38
C VAL A 186 -6.18 -6.74 -4.04
N LEU A 187 -5.74 -7.88 -3.52
CA LEU A 187 -6.60 -8.94 -3.02
C LEU A 187 -6.71 -8.89 -1.50
N GLY A 188 -7.91 -9.10 -0.97
CA GLY A 188 -8.10 -9.48 0.42
C GLY A 188 -7.67 -10.93 0.66
N THR A 189 -7.65 -11.36 1.92
CA THR A 189 -7.23 -12.72 2.30
C THR A 189 -8.39 -13.50 2.91
N VAL A 190 -8.57 -14.75 2.47
CA VAL A 190 -9.35 -15.78 3.15
C VAL A 190 -8.35 -16.84 3.62
N PHE A 191 -8.04 -16.86 4.91
CA PHE A 191 -7.09 -17.78 5.51
C PHE A 191 -7.80 -18.75 6.46
N LEU A 192 -7.78 -20.03 6.10
CA LEU A 192 -8.25 -21.14 6.93
C LEU A 192 -7.00 -21.77 7.60
N PRO A 193 -6.71 -21.46 8.88
CA PRO A 193 -5.42 -21.78 9.48
C PRO A 193 -5.18 -23.28 9.64
N PRO A 194 -3.91 -23.72 9.77
CA PRO A 194 -3.60 -25.07 10.23
C PRO A 194 -4.21 -25.36 11.60
N VAL A 195 -4.56 -26.62 11.86
CA VAL A 195 -5.11 -27.07 13.15
C VAL A 195 -4.18 -26.72 14.32
N ALA A 196 -2.87 -26.79 14.11
CA ALA A 196 -1.84 -26.41 15.10
C ALA A 196 -1.92 -24.94 15.53
N TYR A 197 -2.51 -24.07 14.70
CA TYR A 197 -2.71 -22.65 14.96
C TYR A 197 -4.18 -22.31 15.18
N GLY A 198 -4.97 -23.29 15.66
CA GLY A 198 -6.38 -23.10 16.02
C GLY A 198 -7.35 -23.19 14.83
N GLY A 199 -6.90 -23.74 13.69
CA GLY A 199 -7.78 -24.04 12.56
C GLY A 199 -8.91 -24.99 12.94
N ASP A 200 -10.13 -24.67 12.50
CA ASP A 200 -11.32 -25.47 12.74
C ASP A 200 -12.05 -25.75 11.41
N LEU A 201 -12.17 -27.02 11.07
CA LEU A 201 -12.74 -27.48 9.81
C LEU A 201 -14.22 -27.04 9.63
N ARG A 202 -14.91 -26.70 10.72
CA ARG A 202 -16.25 -26.09 10.64
C ARG A 202 -16.25 -24.81 9.80
N TRP A 203 -15.22 -23.97 9.92
CA TRP A 203 -15.13 -22.74 9.13
C TRP A 203 -14.94 -22.99 7.64
N THR A 204 -14.18 -24.03 7.28
CA THR A 204 -14.08 -24.48 5.89
C THR A 204 -15.43 -24.92 5.35
N ARG A 205 -16.23 -25.65 6.15
CA ARG A 205 -17.57 -26.08 5.77
C ARG A 205 -18.55 -24.92 5.65
N ASP A 206 -18.49 -23.95 6.56
CA ASP A 206 -19.31 -22.73 6.52
C ASP A 206 -19.00 -21.90 5.26
N LEU A 207 -17.72 -21.78 4.90
CA LEU A 207 -17.27 -21.05 3.71
C LEU A 207 -17.89 -21.61 2.42
N VAL A 208 -17.85 -22.94 2.27
CA VAL A 208 -18.32 -23.63 1.05
C VAL A 208 -19.77 -24.10 1.12
N GLN A 209 -20.52 -23.69 2.15
CA GLN A 209 -21.91 -24.11 2.30
C GLN A 209 -22.75 -23.57 1.14
N ARG A 210 -23.52 -24.46 0.50
CA ARG A 210 -24.50 -24.07 -0.52
C ARG A 210 -25.83 -23.64 0.10
N GLY A 211 -26.43 -22.61 -0.49
CA GLY A 211 -27.80 -22.20 -0.22
C GLY A 211 -28.83 -23.17 -0.80
N ALA A 212 -30.10 -22.97 -0.46
CA ALA A 212 -31.20 -23.77 -1.02
C ALA A 212 -31.36 -23.59 -2.54
N ASP A 213 -30.85 -22.49 -3.09
CA ASP A 213 -30.79 -22.17 -4.52
C ASP A 213 -29.53 -22.74 -5.21
N GLY A 214 -28.69 -23.49 -4.49
CA GLY A 214 -27.46 -24.09 -5.00
C GLY A 214 -26.27 -23.12 -5.11
N ARG A 215 -26.46 -21.82 -4.80
CA ARG A 215 -25.41 -20.80 -4.80
C ARG A 215 -24.53 -20.91 -3.56
N PHE A 216 -23.43 -20.16 -3.52
CA PHE A 216 -22.54 -20.05 -2.37
C PHE A 216 -22.72 -18.68 -1.70
N PRO A 217 -23.51 -18.57 -0.59
CA PRO A 217 -23.82 -17.28 0.02
C PRO A 217 -22.58 -16.52 0.50
N ILE A 218 -21.55 -17.23 0.99
CA ILE A 218 -20.31 -16.56 1.40
C ILE A 218 -19.51 -16.05 0.20
N ALA A 219 -19.52 -16.75 -0.94
CA ALA A 219 -18.89 -16.24 -2.16
C ALA A 219 -19.59 -14.96 -2.65
N ASP A 220 -20.92 -14.92 -2.60
CA ASP A 220 -21.68 -13.70 -2.92
C ASP A 220 -21.33 -12.55 -1.96
N GLN A 221 -21.13 -12.83 -0.67
CA GLN A 221 -20.67 -11.83 0.30
C GLN A 221 -19.24 -11.34 0.02
N LEU A 222 -18.31 -12.23 -0.32
CA LEU A 222 -16.95 -11.85 -0.72
C LEU A 222 -16.96 -10.90 -1.95
N ILE A 223 -17.85 -11.15 -2.91
CA ILE A 223 -18.05 -10.27 -4.08
C ILE A 223 -18.62 -8.91 -3.64
N LEU A 224 -19.63 -8.93 -2.76
CA LEU A 224 -20.28 -7.72 -2.27
C LEU A 224 -19.29 -6.83 -1.50
N VAL A 225 -18.48 -7.41 -0.60
CA VAL A 225 -17.43 -6.70 0.15
C VAL A 225 -16.41 -6.08 -0.80
N ALA A 226 -15.86 -6.86 -1.74
CA ALA A 226 -14.87 -6.37 -2.70
C ALA A 226 -15.39 -5.18 -3.50
N ARG A 227 -16.66 -5.22 -3.92
CA ARG A 227 -17.29 -4.11 -4.66
C ARG A 227 -17.62 -2.91 -3.79
N ALA A 228 -18.08 -3.12 -2.56
CA ALA A 228 -18.43 -2.04 -1.64
C ALA A 228 -17.19 -1.28 -1.18
N TYR A 229 -16.09 -1.99 -0.92
CA TYR A 229 -14.84 -1.39 -0.46
C TYR A 229 -13.93 -0.96 -1.63
N GLY A 230 -14.13 -1.53 -2.82
CA GLY A 230 -13.43 -1.13 -4.05
C GLY A 230 -12.05 -1.76 -4.24
N PHE A 231 -11.88 -3.04 -3.91
CA PHE A 231 -10.66 -3.82 -4.18
C PHE A 231 -10.93 -5.00 -5.12
N ASP A 232 -9.88 -5.72 -5.53
CA ASP A 232 -9.89 -6.49 -6.79
C ASP A 232 -10.06 -8.00 -6.63
N GLY A 233 -10.38 -8.51 -5.44
CA GLY A 233 -10.69 -9.92 -5.23
C GLY A 233 -9.99 -10.56 -4.03
N TRP A 234 -9.73 -11.87 -4.10
CA TRP A 234 -9.40 -12.68 -2.92
C TRP A 234 -8.30 -13.70 -3.15
N PHE A 235 -7.36 -13.75 -2.21
CA PHE A 235 -6.42 -14.84 -2.02
C PHE A 235 -7.02 -15.87 -1.07
N ILE A 236 -7.11 -17.13 -1.48
CA ILE A 236 -7.71 -18.22 -0.70
C ILE A 236 -6.60 -19.19 -0.27
N ASN A 237 -6.38 -19.25 1.04
CA ASN A 237 -5.44 -20.16 1.67
C ASN A 237 -6.17 -21.17 2.56
N ALA A 238 -6.25 -22.42 2.10
CA ALA A 238 -6.99 -23.50 2.76
C ALA A 238 -6.05 -24.51 3.43
N GLU A 239 -5.57 -24.21 4.64
CA GLU A 239 -4.61 -25.04 5.39
C GLU A 239 -5.22 -25.83 6.56
N THR A 240 -6.54 -25.75 6.75
CA THR A 240 -7.21 -26.53 7.79
C THR A 240 -7.36 -28.00 7.36
N GLY A 241 -6.58 -28.88 8.00
CA GLY A 241 -6.64 -30.32 7.78
C GLY A 241 -7.93 -31.00 8.27
N GLY A 242 -8.11 -32.26 7.87
CA GLY A 242 -9.26 -33.11 8.24
C GLY A 242 -10.41 -33.12 7.23
N GLY A 243 -10.22 -32.50 6.05
CA GLY A 243 -11.16 -32.55 4.94
C GLY A 243 -11.19 -33.90 4.22
N ASP A 244 -12.21 -34.07 3.37
CA ASP A 244 -12.39 -35.22 2.48
C ASP A 244 -12.62 -34.76 1.03
N ALA A 245 -12.70 -35.70 0.10
CA ALA A 245 -12.87 -35.40 -1.32
C ALA A 245 -14.18 -34.65 -1.62
N ALA A 246 -15.22 -34.83 -0.80
CA ALA A 246 -16.47 -34.09 -0.94
C ALA A 246 -16.28 -32.61 -0.57
N LEU A 247 -15.56 -32.34 0.52
CA LEU A 247 -15.19 -30.97 0.90
C LEU A 247 -14.26 -30.32 -0.13
N ALA A 248 -13.29 -31.06 -0.68
CA ALA A 248 -12.43 -30.57 -1.75
C ALA A 248 -13.22 -30.17 -3.00
N THR A 249 -14.18 -31.03 -3.40
CA THR A 249 -15.10 -30.74 -4.51
C THR A 249 -15.90 -29.47 -4.24
N ALA A 250 -16.45 -29.33 -3.02
CA ALA A 250 -17.21 -28.13 -2.64
C ALA A 250 -16.33 -26.86 -2.62
N MET A 251 -15.08 -26.96 -2.17
CA MET A 251 -14.11 -25.86 -2.21
C MET A 251 -13.77 -25.45 -3.65
N ARG A 252 -13.48 -26.42 -4.52
CA ARG A 252 -13.22 -26.15 -5.94
C ARG A 252 -14.40 -25.45 -6.59
N ASP A 253 -15.62 -25.96 -6.35
CA ASP A 253 -16.85 -25.37 -6.87
C ASP A 253 -17.10 -23.96 -6.31
N PHE A 254 -16.77 -23.71 -5.04
CA PHE A 254 -16.82 -22.39 -4.42
C PHE A 254 -15.86 -21.40 -5.10
N VAL A 255 -14.60 -21.81 -5.31
CA VAL A 255 -13.57 -21.01 -6.00
C VAL A 255 -14.02 -20.69 -7.43
N GLN A 256 -14.50 -21.71 -8.16
CA GLN A 256 -15.02 -21.55 -9.51
C GLN A 256 -16.23 -20.60 -9.55
N TYR A 257 -17.16 -20.75 -8.59
CA TYR A 257 -18.32 -19.88 -8.47
C TYR A 257 -17.91 -18.43 -8.21
N LEU A 258 -16.97 -18.19 -7.28
CA LEU A 258 -16.47 -16.87 -6.94
C LEU A 258 -15.85 -16.18 -8.17
N ARG A 259 -15.00 -16.91 -8.91
CA ARG A 259 -14.40 -16.43 -10.16
C ARG A 259 -15.46 -16.12 -11.23
N ALA A 260 -16.43 -17.02 -11.41
CA ALA A 260 -17.45 -16.88 -12.45
C ALA A 260 -18.42 -15.72 -12.19
N HIS A 261 -18.80 -15.47 -10.93
CA HIS A 261 -19.79 -14.45 -10.57
C HIS A 261 -19.17 -13.11 -10.15
N GLY A 262 -17.88 -13.11 -9.77
CA GLY A 262 -17.19 -11.90 -9.32
C GLY A 262 -17.00 -10.84 -10.41
N HIS A 263 -16.92 -11.25 -11.69
CA HIS A 263 -16.69 -10.43 -12.89
C HIS A 263 -15.77 -9.22 -12.68
N GLY A 264 -14.50 -9.35 -13.09
CA GLY A 264 -13.48 -8.31 -12.91
C GLY A 264 -12.73 -8.42 -11.58
N LEU A 265 -13.25 -9.19 -10.62
CA LEU A 265 -12.51 -9.64 -9.45
C LEU A 265 -11.60 -10.82 -9.82
N ARG A 266 -10.50 -10.97 -9.08
CA ARG A 266 -9.48 -12.00 -9.23
C ARG A 266 -9.51 -12.97 -8.06
N VAL A 267 -9.26 -14.24 -8.33
CA VAL A 267 -9.12 -15.27 -7.29
C VAL A 267 -7.76 -15.95 -7.43
N THR A 268 -6.97 -15.89 -6.35
CA THR A 268 -5.68 -16.59 -6.25
C THR A 268 -5.80 -17.73 -5.26
N TRP A 269 -5.47 -18.95 -5.68
CA TRP A 269 -5.50 -20.15 -4.84
C TRP A 269 -4.10 -20.48 -4.30
N TYR A 270 -3.99 -20.84 -3.02
CA TYR A 270 -2.74 -21.36 -2.45
C TYR A 270 -2.67 -22.89 -2.53
N ASP A 271 -1.52 -23.42 -2.98
CA ASP A 271 -1.21 -24.85 -3.06
C ASP A 271 -1.15 -25.51 -1.67
N ALA A 272 -2.30 -25.85 -1.10
CA ALA A 272 -2.42 -26.53 0.20
C ALA A 272 -3.43 -27.68 0.18
N MET A 273 -4.74 -27.40 0.09
CA MET A 273 -5.77 -28.45 -0.03
C MET A 273 -5.71 -29.12 -1.40
N THR A 274 -5.70 -30.46 -1.41
CA THR A 274 -5.69 -31.29 -2.63
C THR A 274 -7.09 -31.78 -3.01
N ASP A 275 -7.19 -32.45 -4.15
CA ASP A 275 -8.38 -33.17 -4.65
C ASP A 275 -8.98 -34.16 -3.64
N THR A 276 -8.15 -34.67 -2.72
CA THR A 276 -8.59 -35.57 -1.64
C THR A 276 -9.18 -34.87 -0.42
N GLY A 277 -9.04 -33.54 -0.31
CA GLY A 277 -9.39 -32.75 0.86
C GLY A 277 -8.33 -32.72 1.96
N ALA A 278 -7.26 -33.49 1.80
CA ALA A 278 -6.07 -33.39 2.64
C ALA A 278 -5.28 -32.11 2.33
N VAL A 279 -4.68 -31.52 3.36
CA VAL A 279 -3.68 -30.47 3.22
C VAL A 279 -2.35 -31.15 2.97
N ASP A 280 -1.86 -31.02 1.73
CA ASP A 280 -0.63 -31.61 1.24
C ASP A 280 -0.07 -30.69 0.15
N TRP A 281 0.90 -29.85 0.52
CA TRP A 281 1.50 -28.87 -0.38
C TRP A 281 2.32 -29.60 -1.45
N GLN A 282 1.93 -29.47 -2.71
CA GLN A 282 2.58 -30.21 -3.79
C GLN A 282 3.91 -29.59 -4.20
N ASN A 283 4.07 -28.27 -4.00
CA ASN A 283 5.22 -27.48 -4.45
C ASN A 283 5.37 -27.44 -5.98
N GLU A 284 4.30 -27.80 -6.69
CA GLU A 284 4.18 -27.81 -8.13
C GLU A 284 2.69 -27.86 -8.52
N LEU A 285 2.37 -27.53 -9.76
CA LEU A 285 1.08 -27.85 -10.36
C LEU A 285 1.11 -29.30 -10.85
N ASN A 286 0.20 -30.14 -10.35
CA ASN A 286 0.11 -31.55 -10.73
C ASN A 286 -1.36 -32.06 -10.61
N PRO A 287 -1.64 -33.35 -10.88
CA PRO A 287 -3.01 -33.87 -10.81
C PRO A 287 -3.73 -33.68 -9.46
N ARG A 288 -3.01 -33.50 -8.34
CA ARG A 288 -3.61 -33.31 -7.00
C ARG A 288 -4.18 -31.93 -6.77
N ASN A 289 -3.74 -30.91 -7.50
CA ASN A 289 -4.17 -29.52 -7.29
C ASN A 289 -4.61 -28.81 -8.58
N GLN A 290 -4.46 -29.42 -9.76
CA GLN A 290 -4.80 -28.81 -11.05
C GLN A 290 -6.25 -28.33 -11.18
N GLU A 291 -7.19 -28.99 -10.49
CA GLU A 291 -8.60 -28.59 -10.51
C GLU A 291 -8.80 -27.22 -9.86
N PHE A 292 -8.07 -26.91 -8.77
CA PHE A 292 -8.10 -25.60 -8.13
C PHE A 292 -7.41 -24.52 -8.98
N PHE A 293 -6.32 -24.86 -9.67
CA PHE A 293 -5.69 -23.95 -10.63
C PHE A 293 -6.65 -23.58 -11.78
N THR A 294 -7.43 -24.56 -12.25
CA THR A 294 -8.44 -24.35 -13.28
C THR A 294 -9.61 -23.51 -12.77
N ALA A 295 -10.03 -23.72 -11.52
CA ALA A 295 -11.09 -22.98 -10.85
C ALA A 295 -10.72 -21.51 -10.55
N ALA A 296 -9.45 -21.21 -10.25
CA ALA A 296 -8.94 -19.89 -9.91
C ALA A 296 -8.33 -19.13 -11.12
N ASP A 297 -8.01 -17.84 -10.95
CA ASP A 297 -7.31 -17.04 -11.97
C ASP A 297 -5.79 -17.25 -11.92
N THR A 298 -5.24 -17.47 -10.74
CA THR A 298 -3.83 -17.82 -10.53
C THR A 298 -3.67 -18.76 -9.34
N MET A 299 -2.52 -19.43 -9.25
CA MET A 299 -2.16 -20.29 -8.12
C MET A 299 -0.81 -19.87 -7.57
N PHE A 300 -0.73 -19.73 -6.25
CA PHE A 300 0.50 -19.56 -5.50
C PHE A 300 0.99 -20.95 -5.06
N VAL A 301 2.10 -21.37 -5.63
CA VAL A 301 2.75 -22.66 -5.38
C VAL A 301 3.55 -22.57 -4.08
N ASN A 302 3.47 -23.59 -3.23
CA ASN A 302 4.18 -23.62 -1.94
C ASN A 302 5.71 -23.53 -2.12
N PHE A 303 6.43 -23.25 -1.02
CA PHE A 303 7.83 -22.82 -1.05
C PHE A 303 8.86 -23.88 -1.43
N ASP A 304 8.61 -25.18 -1.18
CA ASP A 304 9.61 -26.26 -1.32
C ASP A 304 9.63 -26.85 -2.74
N TRP A 305 9.62 -25.98 -3.75
CA TRP A 305 9.56 -26.38 -5.15
C TRP A 305 10.93 -26.82 -5.67
N SER A 306 10.93 -27.63 -6.75
CA SER A 306 12.13 -28.06 -7.46
C SER A 306 12.16 -27.53 -8.89
N ARG A 307 13.35 -27.47 -9.49
CA ARG A 307 13.52 -27.07 -10.90
C ARG A 307 12.69 -27.92 -11.86
N SER A 308 12.69 -29.24 -11.68
CA SER A 308 11.87 -30.15 -12.48
C SER A 308 10.39 -29.93 -12.24
N GLY A 309 9.98 -29.73 -10.99
CA GLY A 309 8.58 -29.50 -10.64
C GLY A 309 8.02 -28.21 -11.23
N LEU A 310 8.76 -27.10 -11.17
CA LEU A 310 8.32 -25.84 -11.81
C LEU A 310 8.28 -25.95 -13.34
N ALA A 311 9.23 -26.66 -13.96
CA ALA A 311 9.22 -26.90 -15.40
C ALA A 311 8.00 -27.76 -15.83
N ALA A 312 7.71 -28.82 -15.08
CA ALA A 312 6.52 -29.66 -15.27
C ALA A 312 5.24 -28.84 -15.06
N SER A 313 5.18 -28.03 -14.01
CA SER A 313 4.06 -27.12 -13.71
C SER A 313 3.78 -26.18 -14.89
N GLY A 314 4.83 -25.56 -15.44
CA GLY A 314 4.69 -24.67 -16.58
C GLY A 314 4.26 -25.38 -17.87
N THR A 315 4.55 -26.68 -18.01
CA THR A 315 4.10 -27.52 -19.13
C THR A 315 2.63 -27.88 -18.97
N LEU A 316 2.26 -28.41 -17.79
CA LEU A 316 0.88 -28.76 -17.45
C LEU A 316 -0.06 -27.55 -17.51
N ALA A 317 0.39 -26.37 -17.09
CA ALA A 317 -0.38 -25.14 -17.27
C ALA A 317 -0.75 -24.91 -18.74
N GLY A 318 0.20 -25.14 -19.66
CA GLY A 318 -0.04 -25.04 -21.11
C GLY A 318 -0.99 -26.11 -21.64
N GLU A 319 -0.90 -27.35 -21.15
CA GLU A 319 -1.84 -28.43 -21.47
C GLU A 319 -3.27 -28.12 -21.01
N LEU A 320 -3.42 -27.35 -19.94
CA LEU A 320 -4.69 -26.84 -19.41
C LEU A 320 -5.16 -25.54 -20.09
N ASP A 321 -4.52 -25.11 -21.18
CA ASP A 321 -4.78 -23.84 -21.88
C ASP A 321 -4.67 -22.59 -20.97
N ARG A 322 -3.71 -22.64 -20.03
CA ARG A 322 -3.40 -21.56 -19.11
C ARG A 322 -1.96 -21.09 -19.29
N SER A 323 -1.74 -19.81 -19.02
CA SER A 323 -0.39 -19.27 -19.01
C SER A 323 0.41 -19.86 -17.85
N ARG A 324 1.62 -20.35 -18.11
CA ARG A 324 2.59 -20.73 -17.07
C ARG A 324 2.92 -19.60 -16.09
N TYR A 325 2.70 -18.35 -16.50
CA TYR A 325 2.87 -17.18 -15.65
C TYR A 325 1.68 -16.93 -14.72
N ALA A 326 0.63 -17.75 -14.75
CA ALA A 326 -0.44 -17.81 -13.74
C ALA A 326 -0.08 -18.65 -12.51
N LEU A 327 1.14 -19.20 -12.48
CA LEU A 327 1.72 -19.86 -11.31
C LEU A 327 2.72 -18.92 -10.66
N TRP A 328 2.56 -18.65 -9.37
CA TRP A 328 3.50 -17.91 -8.53
C TRP A 328 4.32 -18.92 -7.73
N ALA A 329 5.56 -19.19 -8.12
CA ALA A 329 6.49 -19.94 -7.29
C ALA A 329 6.74 -19.17 -5.99
N GLY A 330 6.35 -19.74 -4.85
CA GLY A 330 6.47 -19.09 -3.55
C GLY A 330 7.92 -18.90 -3.12
N ILE A 331 8.24 -17.72 -2.59
CA ILE A 331 9.52 -17.39 -1.99
C ILE A 331 9.26 -16.79 -0.62
N ASP A 332 9.62 -17.53 0.43
CA ASP A 332 9.52 -17.06 1.81
C ASP A 332 10.68 -16.12 2.15
N VAL A 333 10.36 -14.84 2.31
CA VAL A 333 11.33 -13.80 2.69
C VAL A 333 11.10 -13.31 4.12
N GLU A 334 10.19 -13.90 4.88
CA GLU A 334 9.77 -13.42 6.20
C GLU A 334 10.92 -13.36 7.20
N SER A 335 11.80 -14.36 7.19
CA SER A 335 12.88 -14.48 8.18
C SER A 335 14.23 -13.95 7.70
N ARG A 336 14.53 -14.05 6.40
CA ARG A 336 15.86 -13.77 5.83
C ARG A 336 15.87 -12.73 4.72
N GLY A 337 14.71 -12.31 4.21
CA GLY A 337 14.66 -11.27 3.19
C GLY A 337 15.44 -11.63 1.93
N TRP A 338 16.30 -10.71 1.49
CA TRP A 338 17.21 -10.97 0.36
C TRP A 338 18.29 -12.03 0.66
N ASP A 339 18.49 -12.45 1.91
CA ASP A 339 19.40 -13.54 2.27
C ASP A 339 18.69 -14.92 2.21
N THR A 340 17.43 -14.98 1.77
CA THR A 340 16.73 -16.23 1.47
C THR A 340 17.43 -16.94 0.30
N PRO A 341 17.83 -18.22 0.46
CA PRO A 341 18.40 -19.00 -0.63
C PRO A 341 17.31 -19.37 -1.64
N VAL A 342 17.52 -19.02 -2.91
CA VAL A 342 16.57 -19.28 -4.00
C VAL A 342 17.33 -19.79 -5.24
N ASP A 343 16.88 -20.89 -5.83
CA ASP A 343 17.34 -21.29 -7.16
C ASP A 343 16.65 -20.43 -8.23
N TRP A 344 17.15 -19.21 -8.44
CA TRP A 344 16.54 -18.26 -9.37
C TRP A 344 16.45 -18.78 -10.81
N ASP A 345 17.41 -19.60 -11.24
CA ASP A 345 17.40 -20.14 -12.61
C ASP A 345 16.33 -21.22 -12.80
N ALA A 346 15.70 -21.72 -11.73
CA ALA A 346 14.51 -22.58 -11.81
C ALA A 346 13.23 -21.80 -12.11
N ILE A 347 13.19 -20.49 -11.84
CA ILE A 347 12.02 -19.62 -12.05
C ILE A 347 12.26 -18.69 -13.24
N VAL A 348 13.35 -17.92 -13.18
CA VAL A 348 13.70 -16.81 -14.10
C VAL A 348 15.16 -16.95 -14.59
N PRO A 349 15.48 -18.01 -15.36
CA PRO A 349 16.82 -18.19 -15.92
C PRO A 349 17.24 -16.99 -16.77
N ALA A 350 18.51 -16.61 -16.68
CA ALA A 350 19.04 -15.41 -17.36
C ALA A 350 19.02 -15.52 -18.90
N ASP A 351 19.29 -16.72 -19.41
CA ASP A 351 19.56 -17.02 -20.82
C ASP A 351 18.41 -17.75 -21.53
N ALA A 352 17.31 -18.05 -20.82
CA ALA A 352 16.15 -18.75 -21.35
C ALA A 352 14.84 -18.02 -21.02
N ARG A 353 13.73 -18.51 -21.57
CA ARG A 353 12.39 -18.03 -21.22
C ARG A 353 12.09 -18.35 -19.76
N HIS A 354 11.49 -17.40 -19.03
CA HIS A 354 11.06 -17.65 -17.66
C HIS A 354 10.12 -18.86 -17.56
N VAL A 355 10.30 -19.64 -16.49
CA VAL A 355 9.61 -20.91 -16.20
C VAL A 355 8.21 -20.66 -15.66
N THR A 356 8.08 -19.84 -14.63
CA THR A 356 6.82 -19.43 -14.01
C THR A 356 6.91 -17.96 -13.58
N SER A 357 5.87 -17.45 -12.92
CA SER A 357 5.96 -16.23 -12.11
C SER A 357 6.43 -16.59 -10.70
N TYR A 358 6.63 -15.59 -9.83
CA TYR A 358 6.98 -15.83 -8.43
C TYR A 358 6.24 -14.90 -7.49
N GLY A 359 6.11 -15.33 -6.24
CA GLY A 359 5.41 -14.60 -5.20
C GLY A 359 6.27 -14.46 -3.95
N PHE A 360 6.40 -13.25 -3.43
CA PHE A 360 7.08 -13.02 -2.15
C PHE A 360 6.08 -13.14 -1.01
N TYR A 361 6.34 -14.07 -0.09
CA TYR A 361 5.65 -14.13 1.19
C TYR A 361 6.40 -13.26 2.20
N ARG A 362 5.70 -12.22 2.70
CA ARG A 362 6.15 -11.24 3.70
C ARG A 362 7.29 -10.30 3.26
N PRO A 363 7.19 -9.63 2.09
CA PRO A 363 8.22 -8.70 1.62
C PRO A 363 8.35 -7.45 2.50
N GLU A 364 7.38 -7.18 3.40
CA GLU A 364 7.53 -6.14 4.41
C GLU A 364 8.63 -6.43 5.43
N TRP A 365 9.32 -7.57 5.34
CA TRP A 365 10.59 -7.83 6.01
C TRP A 365 11.58 -6.68 5.89
N THR A 366 11.61 -5.95 4.76
CA THR A 366 12.47 -4.76 4.57
C THR A 366 12.24 -3.69 5.64
N TRP A 367 11.05 -3.67 6.22
CA TRP A 367 10.62 -2.82 7.33
C TRP A 367 10.66 -3.56 8.68
N THR A 368 9.98 -4.69 8.82
CA THR A 368 9.75 -5.34 10.13
C THR A 368 11.03 -5.86 10.79
N SER A 369 12.02 -6.26 10.01
CA SER A 369 13.30 -6.75 10.55
C SER A 369 14.28 -5.64 10.92
N LEU A 370 13.95 -4.36 10.69
CA LEU A 370 14.71 -3.26 11.27
C LEU A 370 14.49 -3.23 12.80
N PRO A 371 15.55 -3.00 13.59
CA PRO A 371 15.40 -2.68 15.01
C PRO A 371 14.45 -1.48 15.20
N ALA A 372 13.60 -1.52 16.22
CA ALA A 372 12.59 -0.49 16.45
C ALA A 372 13.19 0.93 16.62
N ASP A 373 14.40 1.03 17.17
CA ASP A 373 15.15 2.29 17.33
C ASP A 373 15.84 2.77 16.04
N ARG A 374 15.81 1.98 14.96
CA ARG A 374 16.45 2.24 13.67
C ARG A 374 15.51 1.98 12.48
N ARG A 375 14.25 2.34 12.68
CA ARG A 375 13.18 2.15 11.71
C ARG A 375 12.62 3.49 11.24
N ALA A 376 13.52 4.44 10.94
CA ALA A 376 13.10 5.68 10.32
C ALA A 376 12.69 5.43 8.86
N PRO A 377 11.84 6.29 8.27
CA PRO A 377 11.42 6.16 6.88
C PRO A 377 12.56 5.93 5.88
N GLY A 378 13.67 6.65 6.02
CA GLY A 378 14.83 6.53 5.15
C GLY A 378 15.53 5.16 5.24
N ASP A 379 15.62 4.58 6.43
CA ASP A 379 16.24 3.26 6.65
C ASP A 379 15.45 2.16 5.94
N PHE A 380 14.11 2.20 6.09
CA PHE A 380 13.21 1.30 5.37
C PHE A 380 13.35 1.44 3.86
N HIS A 381 13.26 2.66 3.31
CA HIS A 381 13.32 2.88 1.86
C HIS A 381 14.67 2.43 1.27
N ALA A 382 15.79 2.61 1.99
CA ALA A 382 17.09 2.13 1.55
C ALA A 382 17.15 0.59 1.46
N ARG A 383 16.50 -0.11 2.39
CA ARG A 383 16.38 -1.58 2.34
C ARG A 383 15.43 -2.02 1.23
N ASP A 384 14.30 -1.35 1.06
CA ASP A 384 13.34 -1.67 0.00
C ASP A 384 13.99 -1.47 -1.38
N ASP A 385 14.70 -0.36 -1.62
CA ASP A 385 15.47 -0.13 -2.84
C ASP A 385 16.46 -1.28 -3.13
N ARG A 386 17.19 -1.77 -2.11
CA ARG A 386 18.08 -2.95 -2.27
C ARG A 386 17.31 -4.22 -2.60
N PHE A 387 16.18 -4.49 -1.94
CA PHE A 387 15.39 -5.69 -2.16
C PHE A 387 14.89 -5.78 -3.62
N TRP A 388 14.37 -4.66 -4.13
CA TRP A 388 13.71 -4.58 -5.44
C TRP A 388 14.68 -4.34 -6.61
N THR A 389 15.80 -3.64 -6.38
CA THR A 389 16.74 -3.23 -7.45
C THR A 389 18.13 -3.83 -7.33
N GLY A 390 18.42 -4.52 -6.24
CA GLY A 390 19.69 -5.18 -5.98
C GLY A 390 20.73 -4.25 -5.35
N PRO A 391 21.92 -4.77 -5.01
CA PRO A 391 22.95 -4.03 -4.28
C PRO A 391 23.59 -2.89 -5.09
N SER A 392 23.40 -2.84 -6.42
CA SER A 392 23.85 -1.70 -7.22
C SER A 392 23.03 -0.44 -6.96
N LEU A 393 21.78 -0.59 -6.45
CA LEU A 393 20.79 0.48 -6.35
C LEU A 393 20.60 1.21 -7.69
N ASP A 394 20.79 0.49 -8.79
CA ASP A 394 20.69 0.97 -10.15
C ASP A 394 20.13 -0.15 -11.04
N PRO A 395 18.83 -0.08 -11.39
CA PRO A 395 18.19 -1.12 -12.19
C PRO A 395 18.64 -1.09 -13.66
N SER A 396 19.40 -0.10 -14.13
CA SER A 396 20.01 -0.11 -15.47
C SER A 396 21.34 -0.86 -15.52
N ALA A 397 22.00 -0.97 -14.38
CA ALA A 397 23.23 -1.72 -14.18
C ALA A 397 23.07 -2.70 -13.01
N PRO A 398 22.15 -3.68 -13.11
CA PRO A 398 22.01 -4.69 -12.08
C PRO A 398 23.33 -5.46 -11.98
N ARG A 399 24.03 -5.32 -10.86
CA ARG A 399 25.12 -6.23 -10.56
C ARG A 399 24.48 -7.49 -10.02
N SER A 400 24.73 -8.63 -10.67
CA SER A 400 24.56 -9.92 -10.02
C SER A 400 25.46 -9.91 -8.78
N GLY A 401 24.86 -9.69 -7.62
CA GLY A 401 25.58 -9.70 -6.36
C GLY A 401 26.23 -11.07 -6.19
N THR A 402 27.41 -11.12 -5.60
CA THR A 402 28.10 -12.37 -5.23
C THR A 402 27.36 -13.17 -4.13
N GLY A 403 26.10 -12.81 -3.81
CA GLY A 403 25.31 -13.26 -2.66
C GLY A 403 23.99 -13.96 -3.02
N GLY A 404 23.78 -14.39 -4.27
CA GLY A 404 22.67 -15.29 -4.64
C GLY A 404 21.28 -14.66 -4.76
N TRP A 405 21.02 -13.45 -4.23
CA TRP A 405 19.76 -12.74 -4.46
C TRP A 405 19.70 -12.14 -5.86
N ARG A 406 18.63 -12.43 -6.60
CA ARG A 406 18.31 -11.80 -7.88
C ARG A 406 17.16 -10.84 -7.68
N ALA A 407 17.44 -9.55 -7.77
CA ALA A 407 16.40 -8.56 -7.53
C ALA A 407 15.34 -8.57 -8.65
N PRO A 408 14.08 -8.21 -8.35
CA PRO A 408 13.01 -8.02 -9.34
C PRO A 408 13.42 -7.24 -10.59
N ALA A 409 14.15 -6.13 -10.42
CA ALA A 409 14.62 -5.31 -11.53
C ALA A 409 15.58 -6.03 -12.51
N GLU A 410 16.20 -7.13 -12.08
CA GLU A 410 17.08 -7.94 -12.94
C GLU A 410 16.30 -8.88 -13.86
N SER A 411 15.06 -9.23 -13.48
CA SER A 411 14.31 -10.32 -14.11
C SER A 411 13.08 -9.82 -14.84
N VAL A 412 12.28 -8.93 -14.24
CA VAL A 412 11.01 -8.49 -14.79
C VAL A 412 11.09 -7.02 -15.17
N ALA A 413 10.60 -6.69 -16.38
CA ALA A 413 10.53 -5.30 -16.83
C ALA A 413 9.66 -4.46 -15.90
N ASP A 414 10.05 -3.21 -15.62
CA ASP A 414 9.25 -2.25 -14.87
C ASP A 414 7.94 -1.88 -15.61
N ARG A 415 7.08 -1.13 -14.93
CA ARG A 415 5.83 -0.61 -15.50
C ARG A 415 5.60 0.83 -15.07
N SER A 416 4.83 1.56 -15.87
CA SER A 416 4.43 2.93 -15.60
C SER A 416 2.95 3.16 -15.87
N THR A 417 2.34 4.06 -15.10
CA THR A 417 0.96 4.55 -15.27
C THR A 417 0.90 5.96 -15.88
N LEU A 418 2.04 6.59 -16.16
CA LEU A 418 2.09 7.94 -16.75
C LEU A 418 1.70 7.91 -18.23
N THR A 419 0.40 8.05 -18.49
CA THR A 419 -0.20 7.94 -19.83
C THR A 419 -1.06 9.14 -20.23
N ALA A 420 -1.36 10.04 -19.30
CA ALA A 420 -2.18 11.23 -19.57
C ALA A 420 -1.71 12.46 -18.79
N LEU A 421 -2.01 13.63 -19.34
CA LEU A 421 -1.85 14.93 -18.67
C LEU A 421 -3.15 15.34 -17.94
N PRO A 422 -3.07 16.15 -16.88
CA PRO A 422 -1.84 16.60 -16.22
C PRO A 422 -1.20 15.49 -15.38
N PHE A 423 0.10 15.60 -15.12
CA PHE A 423 0.84 14.75 -14.18
C PHE A 423 1.57 15.64 -13.18
N ALA A 424 1.54 15.30 -11.89
CA ALA A 424 2.47 15.86 -10.93
C ALA A 424 2.83 14.89 -9.81
N THR A 425 3.96 15.16 -9.17
CA THR A 425 4.48 14.46 -8.00
C THR A 425 5.19 15.45 -7.10
N THR A 426 5.06 15.27 -5.80
CA THR A 426 5.85 15.96 -4.76
C THR A 426 6.77 15.01 -4.03
N PHE A 427 6.92 13.79 -4.55
CA PHE A 427 7.70 12.70 -3.96
C PHE A 427 7.21 12.28 -2.57
N ASN A 428 5.92 12.47 -2.30
CA ASN A 428 5.30 12.02 -1.07
C ASN A 428 5.20 10.50 -1.07
N THR A 429 5.93 9.85 -0.16
CA THR A 429 5.97 8.39 -0.04
C THR A 429 4.78 7.78 0.71
N GLY A 430 3.83 8.59 1.19
CA GLY A 430 2.66 8.13 1.94
C GLY A 430 2.88 8.04 3.45
N HIS A 431 4.06 8.47 3.92
CA HIS A 431 4.37 8.70 5.33
C HIS A 431 5.42 9.80 5.47
N GLY A 432 5.61 10.31 6.69
CA GLY A 432 6.63 11.30 6.96
C GLY A 432 6.72 11.70 8.43
N LEU A 433 7.86 12.28 8.80
CA LEU A 433 8.11 12.78 10.15
C LEU A 433 7.37 14.09 10.44
N ARG A 434 7.02 14.82 9.38
CA ARG A 434 6.26 16.08 9.39
C ARG A 434 5.39 16.14 8.14
N TRP A 435 4.48 17.11 8.09
CA TRP A 435 3.77 17.49 6.87
C TRP A 435 4.17 18.90 6.45
N TYR A 436 4.59 19.05 5.19
CA TYR A 436 5.02 20.31 4.60
C TYR A 436 3.97 20.86 3.64
N GLU A 437 3.84 22.19 3.61
CA GLU A 437 3.06 22.94 2.63
C GLU A 437 3.89 24.12 2.13
N HIS A 438 4.19 24.13 0.83
CA HIS A 438 5.03 25.15 0.20
C HIS A 438 6.38 25.31 0.93
N GLY A 439 6.99 24.20 1.33
CA GLY A 439 8.30 24.19 1.98
C GLY A 439 8.31 24.55 3.46
N THR A 440 7.14 24.75 4.07
CA THR A 440 6.99 25.06 5.50
C THR A 440 6.23 23.94 6.19
N ALA A 441 6.73 23.45 7.34
CA ALA A 441 6.04 22.44 8.12
C ALA A 441 4.71 23.00 8.68
N SER A 442 3.57 22.42 8.30
CA SER A 442 2.25 22.77 8.85
C SER A 442 1.77 21.76 9.91
N SER A 443 2.51 20.66 10.10
CA SER A 443 2.39 19.74 11.23
C SER A 443 3.74 19.10 11.54
N ASP A 444 4.11 19.05 12.83
CA ASP A 444 5.28 18.34 13.35
C ASP A 444 4.96 16.90 13.79
N THR A 445 3.73 16.43 13.57
CA THR A 445 3.32 15.07 13.92
C THR A 445 3.71 14.11 12.81
N ALA A 446 4.41 13.03 13.19
CA ALA A 446 4.69 11.92 12.29
C ALA A 446 3.38 11.24 11.85
N TRP A 447 3.34 10.73 10.63
CA TRP A 447 2.10 10.23 10.04
C TRP A 447 2.37 9.18 8.96
N ASN A 448 1.41 8.27 8.78
CA ASN A 448 1.28 7.43 7.59
C ASN A 448 -0.17 7.46 7.09
N HIS A 449 -0.34 7.50 5.78
CA HIS A 449 -1.58 7.29 5.07
C HIS A 449 -1.24 7.03 3.59
N LEU A 450 -1.08 5.76 3.20
CA LEU A 450 -0.65 5.38 1.85
C LEU A 450 -1.53 5.94 0.71
N GLY A 451 -2.82 6.19 0.95
CA GLY A 451 -3.68 6.83 -0.05
C GLY A 451 -3.19 8.22 -0.50
N LEU A 452 -2.33 8.89 0.28
CA LEU A 452 -1.69 10.16 -0.07
C LEU A 452 -0.39 10.01 -0.88
N GLN A 453 0.13 8.80 -1.02
CA GLN A 453 1.36 8.51 -1.77
C GLN A 453 1.24 8.97 -3.24
N ASP A 454 2.29 9.62 -3.72
CA ASP A 454 2.43 10.06 -5.10
C ASP A 454 2.72 8.90 -6.06
N ARG A 455 2.63 9.17 -7.36
CA ARG A 455 3.30 8.33 -8.35
C ARG A 455 4.80 8.60 -8.25
N LEU A 456 5.53 7.65 -7.70
CA LEU A 456 6.97 7.76 -7.46
C LEU A 456 7.77 7.19 -8.65
N PRO A 457 9.06 7.54 -8.81
CA PRO A 457 9.92 6.99 -9.87
C PRO A 457 9.91 5.46 -9.87
N GLY A 458 9.70 4.80 -11.02
CA GLY A 458 9.67 3.34 -11.10
C GLY A 458 11.07 2.70 -11.09
N ARG A 459 12.09 3.46 -11.51
CA ARG A 459 13.49 3.03 -11.61
C ARG A 459 14.32 3.80 -10.59
N ARG A 460 14.82 3.11 -9.56
CA ARG A 460 15.52 3.75 -8.44
C ARG A 460 16.89 3.12 -8.23
N TRP A 461 18.00 3.80 -8.54
CA TRP A 461 18.10 5.09 -9.23
C TRP A 461 18.97 4.96 -10.47
N VAL A 462 18.40 5.26 -11.63
CA VAL A 462 19.13 5.30 -12.89
C VAL A 462 19.77 6.67 -13.05
N VAL A 463 21.11 6.69 -13.00
CA VAL A 463 21.91 7.91 -13.10
C VAL A 463 22.90 7.77 -14.24
N HIS A 464 22.73 8.59 -15.28
CA HIS A 464 23.64 8.64 -16.43
C HIS A 464 24.70 9.71 -16.19
N THR A 465 25.94 9.31 -15.95
CA THR A 465 27.10 10.21 -15.76
C THR A 465 28.38 9.54 -16.26
N ALA A 466 29.34 10.35 -16.72
CA ALA A 466 30.69 9.91 -17.04
C ALA A 466 31.66 10.03 -15.85
N GLY A 467 31.23 10.68 -14.77
CA GLY A 467 32.00 10.92 -13.56
C GLY A 467 31.52 10.09 -12.38
N ALA A 468 31.77 10.58 -11.17
CA ALA A 468 31.29 9.94 -9.95
C ALA A 468 29.76 9.94 -9.89
N ARG A 469 29.18 8.79 -9.49
CA ARG A 469 27.74 8.66 -9.28
C ARG A 469 27.35 9.30 -7.94
N PRO A 470 26.49 10.33 -7.91
CA PRO A 470 25.99 10.90 -6.66
C PRO A 470 25.06 9.91 -5.94
N ALA A 471 24.89 10.10 -4.64
CA ALA A 471 23.84 9.42 -3.88
C ALA A 471 22.48 10.05 -4.22
N VAL A 472 21.48 9.19 -4.40
CA VAL A 472 20.10 9.60 -4.67
C VAL A 472 19.19 8.80 -3.75
N ALA A 473 18.30 9.48 -3.03
CA ALA A 473 17.35 8.85 -2.12
C ALA A 473 16.15 9.76 -1.84
N PHE A 474 15.04 9.17 -1.41
CA PHE A 474 14.02 9.95 -0.71
C PHE A 474 14.58 10.47 0.61
N ASP A 475 14.26 11.72 0.93
CA ASP A 475 14.68 12.38 2.16
C ASP A 475 13.45 12.90 2.92
N PHE A 476 13.49 12.75 4.24
CA PHE A 476 12.40 13.02 5.18
C PHE A 476 12.71 14.18 6.14
N ALA A 477 13.87 14.83 5.97
CA ALA A 477 14.27 15.98 6.77
C ALA A 477 13.58 17.27 6.31
N ASP A 478 13.22 17.36 5.03
CA ASP A 478 12.49 18.50 4.45
C ASP A 478 11.75 18.12 3.17
N ALA A 479 10.65 18.81 2.87
CA ALA A 479 9.84 18.60 1.68
C ALA A 479 9.15 19.89 1.22
N TRP A 480 8.82 19.97 -0.07
CA TRP A 480 7.99 21.07 -0.57
C TRP A 480 6.52 20.88 -0.20
N ARG A 481 6.02 19.64 -0.31
CA ARG A 481 4.68 19.25 0.10
C ARG A 481 4.68 17.80 0.57
N GLY A 482 3.86 17.47 1.55
CA GLY A 482 3.73 16.09 2.04
C GLY A 482 4.83 15.75 3.04
N GLY A 483 5.34 14.52 3.01
CA GLY A 483 6.28 14.02 4.02
C GLY A 483 7.70 13.75 3.54
N SER A 484 7.99 13.94 2.25
CA SER A 484 9.28 13.57 1.65
C SER A 484 9.63 14.44 0.44
N SER A 485 10.93 14.56 0.15
CA SER A 485 11.45 15.05 -1.12
C SER A 485 12.48 14.08 -1.69
N LEU A 486 13.00 14.35 -2.88
CA LEU A 486 14.13 13.62 -3.43
C LEU A 486 15.42 14.41 -3.22
N LEU A 487 16.47 13.76 -2.72
CA LEU A 487 17.78 14.36 -2.48
C LEU A 487 18.83 13.75 -3.41
N VAL A 488 19.60 14.61 -4.08
CA VAL A 488 20.86 14.25 -4.75
C VAL A 488 22.01 14.84 -3.94
N ASP A 489 22.90 13.97 -3.48
CA ASP A 489 24.01 14.31 -2.58
C ASP A 489 25.34 13.77 -3.11
N GLY A 490 26.34 14.64 -3.24
CA GLY A 490 27.70 14.26 -3.66
C GLY A 490 28.34 15.24 -4.63
N ALA A 491 29.63 15.03 -4.90
CA ALA A 491 30.37 15.81 -5.90
C ALA A 491 29.89 15.48 -7.31
N LEU A 492 29.75 16.50 -8.15
CA LEU A 492 29.45 16.36 -9.58
C LEU A 492 30.67 16.84 -10.39
N ASP A 493 31.59 15.92 -10.65
CA ASP A 493 32.77 16.10 -11.50
C ASP A 493 32.44 16.01 -13.01
N ALA A 494 31.30 15.39 -13.35
CA ALA A 494 30.65 15.44 -14.64
C ALA A 494 29.14 15.71 -14.48
N PRO A 495 28.43 16.12 -15.55
CA PRO A 495 26.98 16.23 -15.50
C PRO A 495 26.31 14.88 -15.20
N ALA A 496 25.41 14.86 -14.23
CA ALA A 496 24.63 13.68 -13.85
C ALA A 496 23.18 13.85 -14.29
N THR A 497 22.66 12.92 -15.08
CA THR A 497 21.26 12.89 -15.51
C THR A 497 20.51 11.81 -14.75
N LEU A 498 19.55 12.23 -13.94
CA LEU A 498 18.66 11.37 -13.20
C LEU A 498 17.41 11.08 -14.04
N GLU A 499 17.23 9.82 -14.41
CA GLU A 499 16.01 9.32 -15.04
C GLU A 499 14.95 9.04 -13.97
N LEU A 500 13.79 9.70 -14.04
CA LEU A 500 12.76 9.61 -12.99
C LEU A 500 11.55 8.81 -13.44
N TYR A 501 11.01 9.11 -14.62
CA TYR A 501 9.76 8.53 -15.07
C TYR A 501 9.83 8.06 -16.51
N ALA A 502 9.53 6.78 -16.73
CA ALA A 502 9.06 6.30 -18.02
C ALA A 502 7.60 6.74 -18.24
N ALA A 503 7.28 7.19 -19.44
CA ALA A 503 6.02 7.84 -19.76
C ALA A 503 5.51 7.47 -21.16
N ARG A 504 4.22 7.72 -21.37
CA ARG A 504 3.55 7.82 -22.67
C ARG A 504 2.63 9.04 -22.63
N LEU A 505 3.19 10.20 -22.33
CA LEU A 505 2.40 11.43 -22.18
C LEU A 505 2.30 12.14 -23.55
N PRO A 506 1.11 12.21 -24.17
CA PRO A 506 0.93 12.97 -25.39
C PRO A 506 1.11 14.46 -25.08
N LEU A 507 2.02 15.12 -25.81
CA LEU A 507 2.32 16.53 -25.60
C LEU A 507 1.54 17.41 -26.57
N THR A 508 1.06 18.55 -26.06
CA THR A 508 0.51 19.65 -26.86
C THR A 508 1.55 20.76 -26.97
N GLY A 509 1.41 21.69 -27.92
CA GLY A 509 2.34 22.83 -28.07
C GLY A 509 2.45 23.74 -26.84
N GLY A 510 1.45 23.73 -25.97
CA GLY A 510 1.43 24.46 -24.71
C GLY A 510 2.10 23.73 -23.54
N ALA A 511 2.61 22.51 -23.74
CA ALA A 511 3.14 21.70 -22.67
C ALA A 511 4.35 22.34 -21.97
N VAL A 512 4.28 22.39 -20.65
CA VAL A 512 5.36 22.85 -19.76
C VAL A 512 5.70 21.77 -18.74
N VAL A 513 6.96 21.79 -18.31
CA VAL A 513 7.44 21.07 -17.13
C VAL A 513 7.72 22.08 -16.04
N GLU A 514 7.17 21.87 -14.85
CA GLU A 514 7.50 22.63 -13.65
C GLU A 514 8.43 21.81 -12.77
N LEU A 515 9.51 22.43 -12.31
CA LEU A 515 10.50 21.84 -11.43
C LEU A 515 10.56 22.67 -10.14
N THR A 516 10.16 22.11 -9.01
CA THR A 516 10.28 22.77 -7.70
C THR A 516 11.45 22.17 -6.95
N HIS A 517 12.49 22.98 -6.73
CA HIS A 517 13.77 22.49 -6.22
C HIS A 517 14.48 23.55 -5.38
N ARG A 518 15.51 23.11 -4.65
CA ARG A 518 16.35 23.97 -3.81
C ARG A 518 17.74 23.38 -3.61
N THR A 519 18.65 24.13 -3.00
CA THR A 519 19.93 23.62 -2.51
C THR A 519 20.08 23.89 -1.02
N ASP A 520 20.56 22.89 -0.29
CA ASP A 520 20.77 23.02 1.15
C ASP A 520 21.98 23.94 1.45
N PRO A 521 22.06 24.54 2.65
CA PRO A 521 23.23 25.28 3.10
C PRO A 521 24.51 24.47 2.94
N GLY A 522 25.57 25.11 2.43
CA GLY A 522 26.85 24.45 2.17
C GLY A 522 26.94 23.69 0.84
N SER A 523 25.86 23.59 0.06
CA SER A 523 25.91 23.05 -1.30
C SER A 523 26.75 23.93 -2.23
N GLY A 524 27.52 23.30 -3.11
CA GLY A 524 28.15 23.93 -4.27
C GLY A 524 27.11 24.45 -5.28
N PRO A 525 27.54 25.27 -6.26
CA PRO A 525 26.66 25.79 -7.29
C PRO A 525 26.24 24.67 -8.25
N VAL A 526 25.00 24.74 -8.74
CA VAL A 526 24.45 23.72 -9.64
C VAL A 526 23.61 24.35 -10.74
N ARG A 527 23.88 23.97 -12.00
CA ARG A 527 23.00 24.22 -13.13
C ARG A 527 22.01 23.07 -13.25
N VAL A 528 20.74 23.40 -13.44
CA VAL A 528 19.65 22.43 -13.52
C VAL A 528 19.02 22.50 -14.91
N GLU A 529 18.81 21.33 -15.51
CA GLU A 529 18.14 21.19 -16.80
C GLU A 529 17.05 20.12 -16.68
N VAL A 530 15.88 20.35 -17.28
CA VAL A 530 14.88 19.30 -17.47
C VAL A 530 15.40 18.37 -18.56
N ALA A 531 15.43 17.06 -18.29
CA ALA A 531 15.81 16.04 -19.25
C ALA A 531 14.55 15.33 -19.77
N VAL A 532 14.34 15.34 -21.09
CA VAL A 532 13.20 14.67 -21.74
C VAL A 532 13.66 13.79 -22.89
N ALA A 533 13.03 12.63 -23.06
CA ALA A 533 13.16 11.83 -24.28
C ALA A 533 11.83 11.83 -25.03
N LEU A 534 11.88 12.24 -26.30
CA LEU A 534 10.73 12.29 -27.21
C LEU A 534 10.81 11.24 -28.32
N ASP A 535 12.00 10.68 -28.56
CA ASP A 535 12.19 9.58 -29.49
C ASP A 535 11.48 8.33 -28.96
N GLY A 536 10.97 7.50 -29.89
CA GLY A 536 10.24 6.27 -29.56
C GLY A 536 11.01 5.30 -28.66
N PRO A 537 10.31 4.28 -28.11
CA PRO A 537 10.91 3.36 -27.13
C PRO A 537 12.18 2.71 -27.69
N GLY A 538 13.30 2.90 -27.00
CA GLY A 538 14.57 2.25 -27.32
C GLY A 538 14.55 0.74 -27.09
N THR A 539 15.69 0.09 -27.26
CA THR A 539 15.89 -1.33 -26.94
C THR A 539 16.25 -1.51 -25.45
N PRO A 540 16.01 -2.71 -24.87
CA PRO A 540 16.40 -3.01 -23.49
C PRO A 540 17.87 -2.63 -23.21
N GLY A 541 18.14 -2.02 -22.06
CA GLY A 541 19.49 -1.62 -21.65
C GLY A 541 20.11 -0.44 -22.43
N THR A 542 19.39 0.17 -23.37
CA THR A 542 19.88 1.33 -24.11
C THR A 542 19.45 2.63 -23.43
N PRO A 543 20.37 3.51 -23.01
CA PRO A 543 20.01 4.80 -22.42
C PRO A 543 19.13 5.63 -23.36
N PRO A 544 18.12 6.35 -22.83
CA PRO A 544 17.30 7.26 -23.63
C PRO A 544 18.13 8.38 -24.25
N ARG A 545 17.74 8.84 -25.43
CA ARG A 545 18.29 10.06 -26.04
C ARG A 545 17.64 11.28 -25.43
N PHE A 546 18.30 11.87 -24.44
CA PHE A 546 17.79 13.04 -23.75
C PHE A 546 18.01 14.33 -24.55
N ARG A 547 16.97 15.14 -24.60
CA ARG A 547 17.03 16.58 -24.84
C ARG A 547 17.03 17.29 -23.49
N TYR A 548 17.99 18.18 -23.30
CA TYR A 548 18.12 18.99 -22.10
C TYR A 548 17.57 20.39 -22.34
N VAL A 549 16.73 20.87 -21.43
CA VAL A 549 16.15 22.21 -21.49
C VAL A 549 16.50 22.95 -20.20
N PRO A 550 17.15 24.14 -20.25
CA PRO A 550 17.56 24.85 -19.05
C PRO A 550 16.39 25.14 -18.09
N ALA A 551 16.61 24.86 -16.80
CA ALA A 551 15.69 25.14 -15.70
C ALA A 551 16.28 26.12 -14.68
N GLY A 552 17.41 26.76 -15.01
CA GLY A 552 18.07 27.76 -14.19
C GLY A 552 19.36 27.28 -13.53
N SER A 553 19.88 28.11 -12.63
CA SER A 553 21.09 27.80 -11.86
C SER A 553 20.92 28.29 -10.41
N LEU A 554 21.45 27.51 -9.48
CA LEU A 554 21.46 27.83 -8.06
C LEU A 554 22.90 28.14 -7.63
N PRO A 555 23.15 29.26 -6.93
CA PRO A 555 24.47 29.63 -6.48
C PRO A 555 24.97 28.71 -5.35
N ALA A 556 26.26 28.83 -5.04
CA ALA A 556 26.85 28.18 -3.86
C ALA A 556 26.26 28.74 -2.56
N GLY A 557 26.29 27.95 -1.49
CA GLY A 557 25.87 28.38 -0.14
C GLY A 557 24.40 28.08 0.19
N GLY A 558 23.65 27.50 -0.74
CA GLY A 558 22.24 27.14 -0.56
C GLY A 558 21.26 28.20 -1.04
N ARG A 559 20.05 27.77 -1.40
CA ARG A 559 18.95 28.62 -1.84
C ARG A 559 17.63 27.96 -1.47
N GLY A 560 16.66 28.75 -0.99
CA GLY A 560 15.32 28.26 -0.66
C GLY A 560 14.56 27.71 -1.87
N TRP A 561 13.38 27.14 -1.61
CA TRP A 561 12.52 26.56 -2.64
C TRP A 561 12.20 27.55 -3.76
N THR A 562 12.40 27.10 -5.00
CA THR A 562 12.05 27.85 -6.21
C THR A 562 11.40 26.92 -7.23
N THR A 563 10.52 27.46 -8.07
CA THR A 563 9.86 26.70 -9.14
C THR A 563 10.26 27.27 -10.49
N ALA A 564 10.93 26.45 -11.30
CA ALA A 564 11.20 26.75 -12.69
C ALA A 564 10.06 26.23 -13.58
N THR A 565 9.55 27.05 -14.50
CA THR A 565 8.58 26.60 -15.52
C THR A 565 9.27 26.58 -16.88
N VAL A 566 9.37 25.39 -17.47
CA VAL A 566 10.16 25.12 -18.68
C VAL A 566 9.23 24.74 -19.82
N ARG A 567 9.26 25.49 -20.93
CA ARG A 567 8.57 25.10 -22.17
C ARG A 567 9.42 24.09 -22.94
N LEU A 568 8.80 22.99 -23.36
CA LEU A 568 9.53 21.94 -24.09
C LEU A 568 9.82 22.30 -25.56
N GLY A 569 9.09 23.25 -26.16
CA GLY A 569 9.30 23.78 -27.52
C GLY A 569 8.93 22.79 -28.64
N GLN A 570 8.06 23.22 -29.57
CA GLN A 570 7.49 22.46 -30.71
C GLN A 570 7.22 20.94 -30.47
N PRO A 571 6.44 20.53 -29.46
CA PRO A 571 6.12 19.12 -29.23
C PRO A 571 4.80 18.64 -29.87
N HIS A 572 4.15 19.41 -30.76
CA HIS A 572 2.87 19.02 -31.34
C HIS A 572 2.99 17.66 -32.07
N GLY A 573 2.30 16.64 -31.57
CA GLY A 573 2.34 15.28 -32.11
C GLY A 573 3.40 14.37 -31.49
N ASN A 574 4.25 14.89 -30.58
CA ASN A 574 5.26 14.10 -29.88
C ASN A 574 4.69 13.48 -28.59
N VAL A 575 5.22 12.31 -28.22
CA VAL A 575 4.95 11.62 -26.96
C VAL A 575 6.18 11.75 -26.08
N LEU A 576 6.00 12.20 -24.83
CA LEU A 576 7.06 12.16 -23.84
C LEU A 576 7.23 10.72 -23.33
N HIS A 577 8.40 10.16 -23.58
CA HIS A 577 8.75 8.79 -23.24
C HIS A 577 9.54 8.67 -21.94
N VAL A 578 10.39 9.66 -21.64
CA VAL A 578 11.15 9.71 -20.39
C VAL A 578 11.21 11.13 -19.86
N LEU A 579 11.00 11.31 -18.56
CA LEU A 579 11.15 12.56 -17.83
C LEU A 579 12.22 12.39 -16.74
N GLY A 580 13.12 13.37 -16.64
CA GLY A 580 14.21 13.39 -15.68
C GLY A 580 14.77 14.79 -15.47
N VAL A 581 15.90 14.84 -14.76
CA VAL A 581 16.62 16.09 -14.46
C VAL A 581 18.11 15.86 -14.67
N ARG A 582 18.79 16.84 -15.27
CA ARG A 582 20.25 16.86 -15.35
C ARG A 582 20.80 17.95 -14.45
N LEU A 583 21.81 17.57 -13.67
CA LEU A 583 22.54 18.45 -12.77
C LEU A 583 23.97 18.58 -13.25
N THR A 584 24.47 19.81 -13.32
CA THR A 584 25.89 20.09 -13.59
C THR A 584 26.45 20.92 -12.46
N GLY A 585 27.35 20.33 -11.67
CA GLY A 585 28.11 21.06 -10.65
C GLY A 585 29.20 21.93 -11.26
N SER A 586 29.97 22.62 -10.42
CA SER A 586 31.17 23.35 -10.85
C SER A 586 32.30 23.16 -9.84
N GLY A 587 33.51 23.00 -10.35
CA GLY A 587 34.72 22.88 -9.53
C GLY A 587 34.80 21.63 -8.65
N GLY A 588 34.07 20.55 -8.97
CA GLY A 588 34.07 19.32 -8.17
C GLY A 588 33.47 19.46 -6.76
N THR A 589 32.79 20.57 -6.49
CA THR A 589 32.16 20.82 -5.18
C THR A 589 30.96 19.89 -4.97
N ALA A 590 30.77 19.45 -3.73
CA ALA A 590 29.63 18.63 -3.36
C ALA A 590 28.32 19.43 -3.52
N VAL A 591 27.34 18.81 -4.17
CA VAL A 591 26.00 19.35 -4.33
C VAL A 591 25.07 18.62 -3.38
N ARG A 592 24.20 19.38 -2.71
CA ARG A 592 23.10 18.86 -1.90
C ARG A 592 21.81 19.48 -2.42
N TRP A 593 21.30 18.89 -3.49
CA TRP A 593 20.18 19.41 -4.27
C TRP A 593 18.90 18.62 -3.99
N ARG A 594 17.83 19.33 -3.63
CA ARG A 594 16.54 18.74 -3.29
C ARG A 594 15.51 19.05 -4.37
N LEU A 595 14.78 18.03 -4.78
CA LEU A 595 13.63 18.13 -5.66
C LEU A 595 12.36 17.85 -4.87
N GLY A 596 11.53 18.88 -4.73
CA GLY A 596 10.30 18.85 -3.96
C GLY A 596 9.05 18.70 -4.84
N GLY A 597 9.18 18.84 -6.16
CA GLY A 597 8.10 18.50 -7.06
C GLY A 597 8.45 18.59 -8.53
N ILE A 598 7.75 17.79 -9.32
CA ILE A 598 7.72 17.82 -10.78
C ILE A 598 6.26 17.84 -11.23
N ALA A 599 5.94 18.68 -12.22
CA ALA A 599 4.66 18.62 -12.90
C ALA A 599 4.82 18.75 -14.42
N VAL A 600 3.94 18.08 -15.17
CA VAL A 600 3.78 18.24 -16.62
C VAL A 600 2.34 18.60 -16.89
N ARG A 601 2.12 19.72 -17.60
CA ARG A 601 0.78 20.24 -17.90
C ARG A 601 0.74 21.00 -19.22
N ASP A 602 -0.42 21.06 -19.82
CA ASP A 602 -0.72 21.77 -21.08
C ASP A 602 -1.56 23.04 -20.86
N ALA A 603 -2.34 23.08 -19.79
CA ALA A 603 -3.14 24.21 -19.39
C ALA A 603 -2.65 24.84 -18.07
N ALA A 604 -3.15 26.04 -17.77
CA ALA A 604 -2.98 26.63 -16.45
C ALA A 604 -3.65 25.75 -15.38
N PRO A 605 -3.01 25.54 -14.21
CA PRO A 605 -3.61 24.77 -13.13
C PRO A 605 -4.94 25.40 -12.68
N LYS A 606 -6.02 24.61 -12.68
CA LYS A 606 -7.33 25.04 -12.20
C LYS A 606 -7.64 24.34 -10.87
N PRO A 607 -7.92 25.10 -9.79
CA PRO A 607 -8.36 24.51 -8.54
C PRO A 607 -9.62 23.64 -8.70
N PRO A 608 -9.72 22.50 -7.99
CA PRO A 608 -10.94 21.72 -7.95
C PRO A 608 -12.12 22.51 -7.38
N ALA A 609 -13.33 22.00 -7.60
CA ALA A 609 -14.51 22.51 -6.94
C ALA A 609 -14.41 22.32 -5.41
N ARG A 610 -15.04 23.23 -4.66
CA ARG A 610 -15.17 23.13 -3.21
C ARG A 610 -15.92 21.83 -2.82
N PRO A 611 -15.50 21.11 -1.77
CA PRO A 611 -16.23 19.95 -1.26
C PRO A 611 -17.59 20.33 -0.67
N GLY A 612 -18.49 19.35 -0.51
CA GLY A 612 -19.69 19.56 0.29
C GLY A 612 -19.36 19.97 1.73
N LEU A 613 -20.35 20.50 2.46
CA LEU A 613 -20.15 20.87 3.86
C LEU A 613 -19.75 19.63 4.68
N PRO A 614 -18.58 19.66 5.37
CA PRO A 614 -18.21 18.58 6.26
C PRO A 614 -19.08 18.59 7.51
N ALA A 615 -19.32 17.40 8.06
CA ALA A 615 -20.04 17.20 9.31
C ALA A 615 -19.29 16.23 10.21
N VAL A 616 -19.21 16.56 11.51
CA VAL A 616 -18.74 15.63 12.54
C VAL A 616 -19.89 14.64 12.79
N THR A 617 -19.68 13.38 12.42
CA THR A 617 -20.69 12.31 12.54
C THR A 617 -20.62 11.60 13.88
N SER A 618 -19.45 11.60 14.53
CA SER A 618 -19.25 11.10 15.89
C SER A 618 -18.03 11.78 16.52
N SER A 619 -18.07 11.96 17.84
CA SER A 619 -16.97 12.56 18.60
C SER A 619 -16.85 11.94 19.98
N ALA A 620 -15.61 11.83 20.48
CA ALA A 620 -15.31 11.44 21.85
C ALA A 620 -14.22 12.36 22.40
N THR A 621 -14.60 13.26 23.32
CA THR A 621 -13.66 14.12 24.05
C THR A 621 -12.96 13.30 25.13
N ALA A 622 -11.65 13.38 25.18
CA ALA A 622 -10.85 12.75 26.22
C ALA A 622 -11.13 13.40 27.60
N ALA A 623 -10.85 12.66 28.67
CA ALA A 623 -11.06 13.13 30.03
C ALA A 623 -10.24 14.39 30.38
N ASP A 624 -9.17 14.67 29.63
CA ASP A 624 -8.37 15.88 29.77
C ASP A 624 -9.08 17.16 29.27
N GLY A 625 -10.17 17.04 28.50
CA GLY A 625 -10.89 18.16 27.90
C GLY A 625 -10.10 18.93 26.83
N ILE A 626 -8.93 18.42 26.44
CA ILE A 626 -7.96 19.07 25.54
C ILE A 626 -7.80 18.27 24.24
N SER A 627 -8.16 16.98 24.22
CA SER A 627 -8.19 16.17 23.01
C SER A 627 -9.55 15.56 22.70
N ALA A 628 -9.84 15.36 21.40
CA ALA A 628 -11.05 14.68 20.96
C ALA A 628 -10.77 13.81 19.72
N ALA A 629 -11.32 12.59 19.71
CA ALA A 629 -11.38 11.75 18.52
C ALA A 629 -12.64 12.08 17.72
N LEU A 630 -12.54 12.28 16.41
CA LEU A 630 -13.66 12.67 15.54
C LEU A 630 -13.78 11.76 14.32
N ARG A 631 -15.02 11.42 13.96
CA ARG A 631 -15.39 10.93 12.63
C ARG A 631 -16.02 12.07 11.86
N ILE A 632 -15.50 12.35 10.66
CA ILE A 632 -15.97 13.46 9.82
C ILE A 632 -16.30 12.92 8.43
N GLY A 633 -17.40 13.39 7.84
CA GLY A 633 -17.79 13.07 6.46
C GLY A 633 -18.19 14.31 5.67
N TRP A 634 -18.04 14.26 4.34
CA TRP A 634 -18.47 15.30 3.41
C TRP A 634 -18.95 14.72 2.07
N ARG A 635 -19.51 15.55 1.19
CA ARG A 635 -19.83 15.14 -0.19
C ARG A 635 -18.64 15.42 -1.11
N ARG A 636 -18.39 14.51 -2.06
CA ARG A 636 -17.34 14.64 -3.06
C ARG A 636 -17.49 15.94 -3.87
N SER A 637 -16.38 16.64 -4.12
CA SER A 637 -16.35 17.77 -5.05
C SER A 637 -16.67 17.32 -6.47
N ALA A 638 -17.25 18.22 -7.26
CA ALA A 638 -17.43 18.01 -8.69
C ALA A 638 -16.07 18.01 -9.43
N GLY A 639 -15.93 17.11 -10.42
CA GLY A 639 -14.73 16.99 -11.24
C GLY A 639 -13.61 16.15 -10.62
N PRO A 640 -12.42 16.14 -11.26
CA PRO A 640 -11.28 15.35 -10.79
C PRO A 640 -10.72 15.91 -9.47
N VAL A 641 -10.52 15.01 -8.51
CA VAL A 641 -9.90 15.29 -7.20
C VAL A 641 -8.86 14.20 -6.96
N ARG A 642 -7.65 14.61 -6.59
CA ARG A 642 -6.58 13.71 -6.17
C ARG A 642 -6.83 13.21 -4.75
N HIS A 643 -7.07 14.14 -3.83
CA HIS A 643 -7.38 13.87 -2.43
C HIS A 643 -8.01 15.10 -1.75
N TYR A 644 -8.42 14.92 -0.50
CA TYR A 644 -8.84 15.99 0.40
C TYR A 644 -7.83 16.14 1.53
N GLU A 645 -7.68 17.37 2.00
CA GLU A 645 -6.85 17.71 3.15
C GLU A 645 -7.73 18.35 4.23
N VAL A 646 -7.49 17.95 5.47
CA VAL A 646 -8.21 18.41 6.66
C VAL A 646 -7.26 19.26 7.51
N HIS A 647 -7.69 20.47 7.86
CA HIS A 647 -6.93 21.42 8.64
C HIS A 647 -7.70 21.89 9.87
N GLN A 648 -7.00 22.13 10.96
CA GLN A 648 -7.45 23.00 12.05
C GLN A 648 -7.11 24.44 11.68
N VAL A 649 -8.07 25.35 11.82
CA VAL A 649 -7.81 26.79 11.79
C VAL A 649 -7.43 27.23 13.20
N LEU A 650 -6.23 27.78 13.37
CA LEU A 650 -5.71 28.25 14.65
C LEU A 650 -6.20 29.69 14.94
N PRO A 651 -6.29 30.08 16.22
CA PRO A 651 -6.40 31.48 16.60
C PRO A 651 -5.32 32.32 15.90
N GLY A 652 -5.72 33.45 15.29
CA GLY A 652 -4.82 34.27 14.46
C GLY A 652 -4.79 33.91 12.97
N GLY A 653 -5.56 32.91 12.53
CA GLY A 653 -5.78 32.60 11.11
C GLY A 653 -4.77 31.64 10.49
N GLY A 654 -3.80 31.15 11.26
CA GLY A 654 -2.91 30.06 10.85
C GLY A 654 -3.66 28.75 10.64
N ARG A 655 -3.03 27.79 9.96
CA ARG A 655 -3.60 26.45 9.74
C ARG A 655 -2.61 25.39 10.19
N ARG A 656 -3.14 24.33 10.82
CA ARG A 656 -2.40 23.12 11.15
C ARG A 656 -2.98 21.95 10.35
N PHE A 657 -2.14 21.20 9.65
CA PHE A 657 -2.57 20.00 8.95
C PHE A 657 -2.92 18.89 9.95
N LEU A 658 -4.08 18.26 9.76
CA LEU A 658 -4.57 17.17 10.59
C LEU A 658 -4.57 15.83 9.86
N GLY A 659 -4.50 15.83 8.54
CA GLY A 659 -4.57 14.62 7.74
C GLY A 659 -5.17 14.83 6.35
N GLY A 660 -5.21 13.75 5.57
CA GLY A 660 -5.81 13.77 4.25
C GLY A 660 -6.17 12.38 3.76
N THR A 661 -7.10 12.31 2.82
CA THR A 661 -7.59 11.05 2.26
C THR A 661 -8.13 11.26 0.83
N PRO A 662 -7.99 10.29 -0.09
CA PRO A 662 -8.71 10.29 -1.36
C PRO A 662 -10.24 10.18 -1.22
N GLY A 663 -10.69 9.62 -0.10
CA GLY A 663 -12.09 9.40 0.23
C GLY A 663 -12.84 10.63 0.73
N THR A 664 -14.08 10.43 1.18
CA THR A 664 -14.97 11.50 1.65
C THR A 664 -15.34 11.40 3.13
N ALA A 665 -14.64 10.55 3.86
CA ALA A 665 -14.70 10.46 5.31
C ALA A 665 -13.30 10.36 5.88
N TYR A 666 -13.05 10.99 7.02
CA TYR A 666 -11.75 10.98 7.69
C TYR A 666 -11.89 10.86 9.19
N TYR A 667 -11.09 9.97 9.77
CA TYR A 667 -10.97 9.81 11.22
C TYR A 667 -9.82 10.67 11.75
N LEU A 668 -10.13 11.52 12.72
CA LEU A 668 -9.15 12.27 13.49
C LEU A 668 -8.92 11.57 14.83
N PRO A 669 -7.74 10.96 15.07
CA PRO A 669 -7.49 10.24 16.32
C PRO A 669 -7.42 11.17 17.53
N ALA A 670 -6.85 12.36 17.36
CA ALA A 670 -6.63 13.30 18.45
C ALA A 670 -6.59 14.74 17.93
N LEU A 671 -7.76 15.33 17.67
CA LEU A 671 -7.86 16.79 17.53
C LEU A 671 -7.43 17.43 18.85
N ARG A 672 -6.56 18.44 18.81
CA ARG A 672 -6.07 19.16 20.01
C ARG A 672 -6.68 20.56 20.09
N ARG A 673 -7.25 20.87 21.25
CA ARG A 673 -7.80 22.18 21.58
C ARG A 673 -6.69 23.21 21.64
N THR A 674 -6.87 24.37 20.99
CA THR A 674 -5.97 25.50 21.23
C THR A 674 -6.37 26.21 22.53
N ALA A 675 -5.41 26.72 23.30
CA ALA A 675 -5.69 27.33 24.62
C ALA A 675 -6.80 28.40 24.54
N GLY A 676 -7.83 28.26 25.37
CA GLY A 676 -8.98 29.18 25.43
C GLY A 676 -10.00 29.06 24.29
N GLU A 677 -9.81 28.13 23.34
CA GLU A 677 -10.71 27.96 22.19
C GLU A 677 -12.00 27.22 22.60
N ALA A 678 -13.17 27.85 22.56
CA ALA A 678 -14.45 27.17 22.83
C ALA A 678 -14.92 26.29 21.66
N VAL A 679 -14.58 26.69 20.43
CA VAL A 679 -14.98 26.03 19.20
C VAL A 679 -13.77 25.94 18.28
N THR A 680 -13.40 24.72 17.88
CA THR A 680 -12.38 24.51 16.85
C THR A 680 -13.02 24.50 15.47
N ARG A 681 -12.49 25.31 14.55
CA ARG A 681 -12.89 25.28 13.15
C ARG A 681 -12.03 24.30 12.36
N LEU A 682 -12.69 23.38 11.69
CA LEU A 682 -12.10 22.41 10.78
C LEU A 682 -12.36 22.87 9.34
N GLU A 683 -11.34 22.83 8.50
CA GLU A 683 -11.44 23.06 7.05
C GLU A 683 -11.13 21.78 6.28
N VAL A 684 -11.96 21.50 5.26
CA VAL A 684 -11.71 20.47 4.27
C VAL A 684 -11.52 21.14 2.92
N ARG A 685 -10.43 20.80 2.23
CA ARG A 685 -10.10 21.29 0.89
C ARG A 685 -9.90 20.13 -0.07
N ALA A 686 -10.42 20.26 -1.29
CA ALA A 686 -10.10 19.35 -2.36
C ALA A 686 -8.77 19.76 -3.01
N VAL A 687 -7.95 18.78 -3.37
CA VAL A 687 -6.66 18.96 -4.02
C VAL A 687 -6.69 18.28 -5.39
N GLY A 688 -6.27 19.02 -6.42
CA GLY A 688 -6.19 18.50 -7.79
C GLY A 688 -4.90 17.74 -8.05
N GLU A 689 -4.78 17.11 -9.22
CA GLU A 689 -3.57 16.37 -9.62
C GLU A 689 -2.32 17.26 -9.60
N LEU A 690 -2.44 18.54 -9.99
CA LEU A 690 -1.38 19.54 -9.94
C LEU A 690 -1.21 20.22 -8.56
N PHE A 691 -1.74 19.62 -7.50
CA PHE A 691 -1.68 20.12 -6.11
C PHE A 691 -2.30 21.50 -5.85
N THR A 692 -3.12 22.00 -6.78
CA THR A 692 -3.97 23.19 -6.56
C THR A 692 -5.07 22.85 -5.57
N SER A 693 -5.29 23.72 -4.57
CA SER A 693 -6.32 23.55 -3.55
C SER A 693 -7.58 24.36 -3.84
N SER A 694 -8.74 23.76 -3.59
CA SER A 694 -10.03 24.46 -3.66
C SER A 694 -10.19 25.52 -2.57
N ALA A 695 -11.24 26.34 -2.69
CA ALA A 695 -11.79 27.04 -1.53
C ALA A 695 -12.21 26.02 -0.45
N PRO A 696 -12.06 26.33 0.85
CA PRO A 696 -12.38 25.38 1.92
C PRO A 696 -13.88 25.26 2.12
N SER A 697 -14.34 24.10 2.57
CA SER A 697 -15.60 23.96 3.32
C SER A 697 -15.27 23.74 4.79
N SER A 698 -16.14 24.17 5.70
CA SER A 698 -15.81 24.18 7.13
C SER A 698 -16.87 23.51 7.98
N ALA A 699 -16.40 22.89 9.06
CA ALA A 699 -17.21 22.41 10.17
C ALA A 699 -16.71 23.06 11.47
N ALA A 700 -17.58 23.15 12.46
CA ALA A 700 -17.24 23.58 13.81
C ALA A 700 -17.32 22.38 14.75
N PHE A 701 -16.32 22.23 15.61
CA PHE A 701 -16.33 21.29 16.73
C PHE A 701 -16.35 22.07 18.03
N THR A 702 -17.43 21.95 18.80
CA THR A 702 -17.57 22.59 20.10
C THR A 702 -17.01 21.69 21.18
N TRP A 703 -16.07 22.21 21.97
CA TRP A 703 -15.52 21.49 23.11
C TRP A 703 -16.55 21.41 24.23
N ILE A 704 -16.73 20.22 24.79
CA ILE A 704 -17.63 19.95 25.94
C ILE A 704 -16.83 20.11 27.24
#